data_AF-E3N348-F1
#
_entry.id   AF-E3N348-F1
#
_cell.length_a   1.000
_cell.length_b   1.000
_cell.length_c   1.000
_cell.angle_alpha   90.00
_cell.angle_beta   90.00
_cell.angle_gamma   90.00
#
_symmetry.space_group_name_H-M   'P 1'
#
loop_
_entity.id
_entity.type
_entity.pdbx_description
1 polymer ?
#
loop_
_entity_poly.entity_id
_entity_poly.type
_entity_poly.pdbx_seq_one_letter_code
_entity_poly.pdbx_strand_id
1 'polypeptide(L)'
;MNIKRIIGRRYDDVLLQRDMPLWPFRVEKDTDGTPYLQIQNDTKKVKFSAVTVSSLILKCLKENAERKLGLEVKSAVITVPAYFNATQRRATEEAAELAGLKVLRILNEPTAAAIAYSLKGQRLSRRNILIYDLGGGTFDVAVVNVEGPRITVKAKGGDTHLGGQDIDNIIMIKMIEEFRKRHGMDLKGNYRALKRIRKAAETAKITLSAGSVARIEVWQLDYEIPELECLHLGIDFIMKIARSDFESWIENLLMATVIHVERAIREANLKKSQINEIVLVGGSTRIPLLKKIIKASFEESTKICESIHPDEAVAYGAAVMAAVLSGVEEVQDMRLIDMIPMSIGVQCNRDYMSVLIKKGTVFPCTKKKTFINSEDFQTVINVPVYEGERVLCSHNRQLGEISLPINPKKRGESVVDVTLEVDHNGILQATALDLNTKKGITTTIVYDHCTFTQPEIDEITSQSEEDRLFDETFKIRYKQLQKSEDMAYDYKHRLEKIRGSVDREKFSHLMDAVEREICWLSGFPKVPPSDYLHRRRALRLKVYPTFYYSTMSPSLPFLRLPYLPMKQLLDHMDFMDIVNLSMCSEKSRVVILSIKRFPSTKDLIDENNRMKVNFIDFLFHLRLELPTSVFLEQVTFDIEPDCNMATIQLKLKNRKITIYIFTKSSKPSFLDKPEEMTINQKKFEVYRGNEGFLHLISDTTVEDGLITLINYFKRTFGVGVNRLSIYLTQKNFVVVKSVINYINSTCTSIKKFHFQSVSAEDYYLKSILSNIDAWDTFNIDIKTSFHFECLRYFKSENFELKSGGWFTFYNLQLVDCAQIKIMDSLLTNCNMKEYLMQWIEGNFDELRHLDVEMREVLDEVYLLDGMSPGSFTREENCIAFKRSDGKTAIIELSPEVKTNWFKITVY
;
A
#
# COMPACT_ATOMS: atom_id res chain seq x y z
N MET A 1 5.41 -13.01 -18.27
CA MET A 1 6.29 -14.20 -18.31
C MET A 1 5.48 -15.38 -17.79
N ASN A 2 5.48 -16.53 -18.47
CA ASN A 2 4.47 -17.57 -18.23
C ASN A 2 5.01 -18.74 -17.41
N ILE A 3 5.34 -18.48 -16.14
CA ILE A 3 5.89 -19.49 -15.22
C ILE A 3 4.96 -20.69 -15.02
N LYS A 4 3.65 -20.48 -15.18
CA LYS A 4 2.57 -21.47 -15.12
C LYS A 4 2.69 -22.58 -16.19
N ARG A 5 3.51 -22.39 -17.24
CA ARG A 5 3.87 -23.48 -18.19
C ARG A 5 5.01 -24.38 -17.69
N ILE A 6 5.80 -23.95 -16.71
CA ILE A 6 6.96 -24.65 -16.16
C ILE A 6 6.61 -25.40 -14.87
N ILE A 7 5.68 -24.85 -14.07
CA ILE A 7 5.29 -25.41 -12.76
C ILE A 7 4.76 -26.85 -12.88
N GLY A 8 5.30 -27.76 -12.03
CA GLY A 8 4.99 -29.19 -12.02
C GLY A 8 5.37 -29.97 -13.28
N ARG A 9 6.31 -29.48 -14.10
CA ARG A 9 6.91 -30.21 -15.22
C ARG A 9 8.37 -30.58 -14.92
N ARG A 10 8.83 -31.67 -15.52
CA ARG A 10 10.24 -32.09 -15.56
C ARG A 10 10.98 -31.30 -16.63
N TYR A 11 12.30 -31.13 -16.50
CA TYR A 11 13.10 -30.40 -17.49
C TYR A 11 13.03 -31.02 -18.90
N ASP A 12 12.92 -32.35 -18.97
CA ASP A 12 12.88 -33.16 -20.20
C ASP A 12 11.46 -33.31 -20.80
N ASP A 13 10.45 -32.61 -20.27
CA ASP A 13 9.12 -32.53 -20.89
C ASP A 13 9.24 -31.93 -22.31
N VAL A 14 8.73 -32.67 -23.31
CA VAL A 14 8.84 -32.31 -24.74
C VAL A 14 8.23 -30.94 -25.06
N LEU A 15 7.17 -30.55 -24.35
CA LEU A 15 6.54 -29.24 -24.52
C LEU A 15 7.42 -28.12 -23.93
N LEU A 16 8.12 -28.41 -22.83
CA LEU A 16 9.08 -27.50 -22.23
C LEU A 16 10.30 -27.30 -23.14
N GLN A 17 10.88 -28.40 -23.64
CA GLN A 17 12.01 -28.38 -24.59
C GLN A 17 11.68 -27.66 -25.90
N ARG A 18 10.44 -27.77 -26.39
CA ARG A 18 9.94 -27.05 -27.57
C ARG A 18 9.87 -25.53 -27.35
N ASP A 19 9.45 -25.09 -26.17
CA ASP A 19 9.21 -23.67 -25.86
C ASP A 19 10.49 -22.94 -25.39
N MET A 20 11.43 -23.62 -24.73
CA MET A 20 12.69 -23.05 -24.21
C MET A 20 13.46 -22.16 -25.21
N PRO A 21 13.68 -22.54 -26.50
CA PRO A 21 14.42 -21.73 -27.46
C PRO A 21 13.76 -20.38 -27.80
N LEU A 22 12.50 -20.17 -27.41
CA LEU A 22 11.74 -18.94 -27.66
C LEU A 22 11.69 -18.02 -26.43
N TRP A 23 12.31 -18.40 -25.32
CA TRP A 23 12.25 -17.64 -24.06
C TRP A 23 13.42 -16.65 -23.91
N PRO A 24 13.18 -15.44 -23.37
CA PRO A 24 14.23 -14.44 -23.14
C PRO A 24 15.03 -14.67 -21.84
N PHE A 25 15.00 -15.88 -21.29
CA PHE A 25 15.65 -16.30 -20.05
C PHE A 25 16.12 -17.76 -20.20
N ARG A 26 17.16 -18.14 -19.45
CA ARG A 26 17.73 -19.49 -19.51
C ARG A 26 17.10 -20.39 -18.45
N VAL A 27 16.83 -21.63 -18.84
CA VAL A 27 16.42 -22.71 -17.93
C VAL A 27 17.53 -23.76 -17.92
N GLU A 28 17.85 -24.28 -16.74
CA GLU A 28 18.81 -25.35 -16.51
C GLU A 28 18.11 -26.55 -15.87
N LYS A 29 18.64 -27.76 -16.10
CA LYS A 29 18.23 -28.98 -15.40
C LYS A 29 18.97 -29.03 -14.06
N ASP A 30 18.26 -29.23 -12.96
CA ASP A 30 18.89 -29.53 -11.68
C ASP A 30 19.10 -31.04 -11.47
N THR A 31 19.72 -31.41 -10.36
CA THR A 31 20.19 -32.75 -10.01
C THR A 31 19.06 -33.78 -9.97
N ASP A 32 17.90 -33.40 -9.44
CA ASP A 32 16.66 -34.18 -9.41
C ASP A 32 15.98 -34.29 -10.79
N GLY A 33 16.27 -33.35 -11.70
CA GLY A 33 15.66 -33.18 -13.02
C GLY A 33 14.56 -32.11 -13.11
N THR A 34 14.36 -31.30 -12.08
CA THR A 34 13.46 -30.14 -12.08
C THR A 34 14.04 -28.99 -12.91
N PRO A 35 13.21 -28.23 -13.66
CA PRO A 35 13.64 -27.07 -14.43
C PRO A 35 13.78 -25.81 -13.56
N TYR A 36 15.00 -25.32 -13.41
CA TYR A 36 15.30 -24.08 -12.70
C TYR A 36 15.62 -22.93 -13.66
N LEU A 37 15.13 -21.74 -13.34
CA LEU A 37 15.36 -20.52 -14.09
C LEU A 37 16.65 -19.87 -13.58
N GLN A 38 17.62 -19.69 -14.48
CA GLN A 38 18.89 -19.02 -14.16
C GLN A 38 18.73 -17.51 -14.36
N ILE A 39 18.79 -16.75 -13.26
CA ILE A 39 18.83 -15.28 -13.26
C ILE A 39 20.23 -14.84 -12.86
N GLN A 40 20.84 -13.95 -13.64
CA GLN A 40 22.09 -13.32 -13.28
C GLN A 40 21.78 -11.96 -12.63
N ASN A 41 22.10 -11.85 -11.35
CA ASN A 41 22.24 -10.58 -10.65
C ASN A 41 23.69 -10.08 -10.81
N ASP A 42 23.98 -8.80 -10.56
CA ASP A 42 25.24 -8.13 -10.94
C ASP A 42 26.52 -8.86 -10.46
N THR A 43 26.44 -9.61 -9.35
CA THR A 43 27.56 -10.32 -8.72
C THR A 43 27.38 -11.83 -8.58
N LYS A 44 26.18 -12.38 -8.83
CA LYS A 44 25.87 -13.82 -8.62
C LYS A 44 24.86 -14.37 -9.63
N LYS A 45 25.03 -15.63 -10.01
CA LYS A 45 23.98 -16.43 -10.65
C LYS A 45 23.08 -17.02 -9.56
N VAL A 46 21.78 -16.77 -9.65
CA VAL A 46 20.76 -17.33 -8.75
C VAL A 46 19.86 -18.26 -9.56
N LYS A 47 19.52 -19.41 -8.99
CA LYS A 47 18.52 -20.33 -9.53
C LYS A 47 17.19 -20.09 -8.83
N PHE A 48 16.11 -19.96 -9.59
CA PHE A 48 14.74 -19.91 -9.04
C PHE A 48 13.90 -21.04 -9.62
N SER A 49 13.12 -21.72 -8.78
CA SER A 49 12.16 -22.71 -9.25
C SER A 49 10.89 -22.06 -9.80
N ALA A 50 10.08 -22.83 -10.54
CA ALA A 50 8.77 -22.37 -10.98
C ALA A 50 7.79 -22.12 -9.81
N VAL A 51 7.99 -22.81 -8.67
CA VAL A 51 7.22 -22.61 -7.44
C VAL A 51 7.61 -21.27 -6.79
N THR A 52 8.91 -21.01 -6.60
CA THR A 52 9.44 -19.77 -6.00
C THR A 52 9.04 -18.53 -6.78
N VAL A 53 9.12 -18.56 -8.11
CA VAL A 53 8.65 -17.43 -8.94
C VAL A 53 7.13 -17.25 -8.86
N SER A 54 6.38 -18.32 -8.60
CA SER A 54 4.92 -18.25 -8.41
C SER A 54 4.54 -17.76 -7.01
N SER A 55 5.30 -18.10 -5.96
CA SER A 55 5.05 -17.60 -4.61
C SER A 55 5.28 -16.09 -4.50
N LEU A 56 6.30 -15.55 -5.19
CA LEU A 56 6.50 -14.10 -5.29
C LEU A 56 5.30 -13.36 -5.95
N ILE A 57 4.66 -13.97 -6.95
CA ILE A 57 3.44 -13.42 -7.58
C ILE A 57 2.27 -13.47 -6.59
N LEU A 58 2.07 -14.60 -5.90
CA LEU A 58 1.00 -14.78 -4.92
C LEU A 58 1.18 -13.87 -3.69
N LYS A 59 2.42 -13.65 -3.24
CA LYS A 59 2.80 -12.71 -2.16
C LYS A 59 2.47 -11.27 -2.56
N CYS A 60 2.78 -10.87 -3.80
CA CYS A 60 2.38 -9.55 -4.31
C CYS A 60 0.85 -9.38 -4.36
N LEU A 61 0.10 -10.42 -4.76
CA LEU A 61 -1.37 -10.40 -4.75
C LEU A 61 -1.94 -10.32 -3.32
N LYS A 62 -1.34 -11.05 -2.36
CA LYS A 62 -1.64 -10.96 -0.93
C LYS A 62 -1.45 -9.53 -0.41
N GLU A 63 -0.24 -8.96 -0.56
CA GLU A 63 0.07 -7.59 -0.12
C GLU A 63 -0.88 -6.54 -0.72
N ASN A 64 -1.33 -6.73 -1.97
CA ASN A 64 -2.29 -5.86 -2.62
C ASN A 64 -3.70 -5.98 -2.04
N ALA A 65 -4.14 -7.19 -1.67
CA ALA A 65 -5.40 -7.42 -0.96
C ALA A 65 -5.36 -6.85 0.46
N GLU A 66 -4.29 -7.12 1.22
CA GLU A 66 -4.09 -6.62 2.58
C GLU A 66 -4.13 -5.09 2.64
N ARG A 67 -3.42 -4.42 1.71
CA ARG A 67 -3.44 -2.95 1.58
C ARG A 67 -4.80 -2.39 1.18
N LYS A 68 -5.65 -3.17 0.51
CA LYS A 68 -7.00 -2.77 0.10
C LYS A 68 -8.05 -3.00 1.20
N LEU A 69 -7.84 -3.99 2.07
CA LEU A 69 -8.73 -4.36 3.18
C LEU A 69 -8.36 -3.70 4.51
N GLY A 70 -7.09 -3.32 4.70
CA GLY A 70 -6.57 -2.86 6.00
C GLY A 70 -6.40 -3.98 7.02
N LEU A 71 -6.35 -5.25 6.56
CA LEU A 71 -6.34 -6.46 7.37
C LEU A 71 -5.37 -7.49 6.77
N GLU A 72 -4.81 -8.37 7.61
CA GLU A 72 -3.92 -9.47 7.22
C GLU A 72 -4.69 -10.61 6.51
N VAL A 73 -4.16 -11.13 5.41
CA VAL A 73 -4.80 -12.16 4.57
C VAL A 73 -4.06 -13.49 4.76
N LYS A 74 -4.64 -14.37 5.58
CA LYS A 74 -4.02 -15.66 5.98
C LYS A 74 -4.36 -16.84 5.08
N SER A 75 -5.42 -16.72 4.29
CA SER A 75 -6.03 -17.86 3.59
C SER A 75 -6.57 -17.46 2.23
N ALA A 76 -6.54 -18.38 1.26
CA ALA A 76 -6.98 -18.13 -0.11
C ALA A 76 -7.59 -19.36 -0.80
N VAL A 77 -8.41 -19.13 -1.83
CA VAL A 77 -8.75 -20.13 -2.85
C VAL A 77 -7.91 -19.81 -4.09
N ILE A 78 -7.14 -20.78 -4.57
CA ILE A 78 -6.20 -20.60 -5.69
C ILE A 78 -6.71 -21.37 -6.90
N THR A 79 -6.59 -20.78 -8.10
CA THR A 79 -7.14 -21.37 -9.33
C THR A 79 -6.10 -22.09 -10.17
N VAL A 80 -6.51 -23.20 -10.78
CA VAL A 80 -5.68 -24.02 -11.68
C VAL A 80 -6.44 -24.41 -12.96
N PRO A 81 -5.75 -24.60 -14.10
CA PRO A 81 -6.33 -25.18 -15.31
C PRO A 81 -7.03 -26.49 -15.02
N ALA A 82 -8.15 -26.77 -15.68
CA ALA A 82 -8.94 -27.97 -15.38
C ALA A 82 -8.18 -29.28 -15.69
N TYR A 83 -7.21 -29.22 -16.62
CA TYR A 83 -6.28 -30.30 -16.96
C TYR A 83 -4.92 -30.26 -16.23
N PHE A 84 -4.74 -29.43 -15.17
CA PHE A 84 -3.59 -29.61 -14.27
C PHE A 84 -3.69 -30.96 -13.54
N ASN A 85 -2.63 -31.76 -13.68
CA ASN A 85 -2.42 -33.03 -12.96
C ASN A 85 -1.97 -32.80 -11.51
N ALA A 86 -1.80 -33.88 -10.74
CA ALA A 86 -1.42 -33.83 -9.33
C ALA A 86 -0.10 -33.06 -9.06
N THR A 87 0.95 -33.23 -9.89
CA THR A 87 2.21 -32.48 -9.75
C THR A 87 1.97 -30.98 -9.81
N GLN A 88 1.19 -30.53 -10.80
CA GLN A 88 0.97 -29.11 -11.06
C GLN A 88 0.03 -28.48 -10.03
N ARG A 89 -0.93 -29.24 -9.49
CA ARG A 89 -1.78 -28.83 -8.37
C ARG A 89 -0.95 -28.61 -7.11
N ARG A 90 -0.18 -29.62 -6.68
CA ARG A 90 0.63 -29.52 -5.46
C ARG A 90 1.70 -28.43 -5.56
N ALA A 91 2.41 -28.33 -6.67
CA ALA A 91 3.38 -27.24 -6.89
C ALA A 91 2.73 -25.83 -6.88
N THR A 92 1.44 -25.71 -7.21
CA THR A 92 0.69 -24.44 -7.08
C THR A 92 0.23 -24.18 -5.64
N GLU A 93 -0.08 -25.23 -4.89
CA GLU A 93 -0.39 -25.18 -3.46
C GLU A 93 0.86 -24.78 -2.63
N GLU A 94 2.01 -25.39 -2.90
CA GLU A 94 3.32 -25.05 -2.31
C GLU A 94 3.74 -23.60 -2.61
N ALA A 95 3.42 -23.10 -3.80
CA ALA A 95 3.64 -21.68 -4.14
C ALA A 95 2.77 -20.73 -3.29
N ALA A 96 1.58 -21.17 -2.84
CA ALA A 96 0.74 -20.40 -1.94
C ALA A 96 1.19 -20.53 -0.47
N GLU A 97 1.60 -21.73 -0.05
CA GLU A 97 2.22 -21.97 1.27
C GLU A 97 3.45 -21.07 1.46
N LEU A 98 4.37 -21.03 0.49
CA LEU A 98 5.54 -20.13 0.44
C LEU A 98 5.19 -18.64 0.31
N ALA A 99 3.96 -18.28 -0.09
CA ALA A 99 3.47 -16.90 -0.07
C ALA A 99 2.85 -16.51 1.29
N GLY A 100 2.85 -17.41 2.27
CA GLY A 100 2.17 -17.22 3.55
C GLY A 100 0.65 -17.21 3.41
N LEU A 101 0.09 -18.05 2.52
CA LEU A 101 -1.34 -18.25 2.31
C LEU A 101 -1.73 -19.71 2.56
N LYS A 102 -2.58 -19.96 3.56
CA LYS A 102 -3.25 -21.26 3.72
C LYS A 102 -4.23 -21.46 2.57
N VAL A 103 -4.02 -22.50 1.75
CA VAL A 103 -4.97 -22.88 0.70
C VAL A 103 -6.22 -23.48 1.35
N LEU A 104 -7.37 -22.84 1.12
CA LEU A 104 -8.70 -23.35 1.52
C LEU A 104 -9.27 -24.30 0.47
N ARG A 105 -8.96 -24.04 -0.81
CA ARG A 105 -9.29 -24.92 -1.94
C ARG A 105 -8.43 -24.62 -3.16
N ILE A 106 -8.03 -25.66 -3.88
CA ILE A 106 -7.60 -25.58 -5.27
C ILE A 106 -8.84 -25.69 -6.17
N LEU A 107 -9.13 -24.65 -6.96
CA LEU A 107 -10.34 -24.54 -7.77
C LEU A 107 -10.02 -24.58 -9.27
N ASN A 108 -10.77 -25.36 -10.05
CA ASN A 108 -10.58 -25.43 -11.49
C ASN A 108 -11.07 -24.15 -12.19
N GLU A 109 -10.26 -23.55 -13.06
CA GLU A 109 -10.51 -22.24 -13.69
C GLU A 109 -11.88 -22.13 -14.41
N PRO A 110 -12.29 -23.06 -15.30
CA PRO A 110 -13.63 -23.02 -15.88
C PRO A 110 -14.75 -23.32 -14.86
N THR A 111 -14.44 -23.98 -13.74
CA THR A 111 -15.41 -24.18 -12.64
C THR A 111 -15.61 -22.89 -11.85
N ALA A 112 -14.56 -22.10 -11.64
CA ALA A 112 -14.66 -20.76 -11.09
C ALA A 112 -15.49 -19.83 -12.00
N ALA A 113 -15.25 -19.85 -13.31
CA ALA A 113 -16.07 -19.09 -14.25
C ALA A 113 -17.55 -19.52 -14.26
N ALA A 114 -17.85 -20.81 -14.04
CA ALA A 114 -19.23 -21.29 -13.88
C ALA A 114 -19.90 -20.78 -12.58
N ILE A 115 -19.14 -20.63 -11.49
CA ILE A 115 -19.60 -19.99 -10.23
C ILE A 115 -19.91 -18.50 -10.47
N ALA A 116 -19.03 -17.79 -11.18
CA ALA A 116 -19.25 -16.39 -11.56
C ALA A 116 -20.47 -16.22 -12.48
N TYR A 117 -20.79 -17.23 -13.32
CA TYR A 117 -22.01 -17.27 -14.12
C TYR A 117 -23.27 -17.48 -13.28
N SER A 118 -23.29 -18.45 -12.36
CA SER A 118 -24.51 -18.81 -11.62
C SER A 118 -25.05 -17.70 -10.72
N LEU A 119 -24.18 -16.84 -10.16
CA LEU A 119 -24.61 -15.71 -9.33
C LEU A 119 -25.25 -14.57 -10.13
N LYS A 120 -24.94 -14.43 -11.42
CA LYS A 120 -25.29 -13.22 -12.19
C LYS A 120 -26.71 -13.22 -12.77
N GLY A 121 -27.60 -14.07 -12.26
CA GLY A 121 -29.03 -14.00 -12.52
C GLY A 121 -29.84 -15.08 -11.81
N GLN A 122 -30.94 -14.67 -11.17
CA GLN A 122 -31.92 -15.56 -10.52
C GLN A 122 -32.65 -16.43 -11.56
N ARG A 123 -32.01 -17.50 -12.02
CA ARG A 123 -32.50 -18.41 -13.07
C ARG A 123 -32.83 -19.77 -12.49
N LEU A 124 -34.08 -19.95 -12.06
CA LEU A 124 -34.65 -21.22 -11.60
C LEU A 124 -34.62 -22.31 -12.69
N SER A 125 -34.60 -21.93 -13.97
CA SER A 125 -34.51 -22.86 -15.09
C SER A 125 -33.12 -23.51 -15.19
N ARG A 126 -33.06 -24.84 -15.13
CA ARG A 126 -31.85 -25.63 -15.45
C ARG A 126 -31.31 -25.27 -16.85
N ARG A 127 -30.02 -24.98 -16.95
CA ARG A 127 -29.30 -24.70 -18.21
C ARG A 127 -28.05 -25.56 -18.35
N ASN A 128 -27.68 -25.93 -19.56
CA ASN A 128 -26.34 -26.41 -19.88
C ASN A 128 -25.56 -25.24 -20.49
N ILE A 129 -24.40 -24.93 -19.92
CA ILE A 129 -23.48 -23.93 -20.43
C ILE A 129 -22.17 -24.59 -20.85
N LEU A 130 -21.54 -24.01 -21.85
CA LEU A 130 -20.16 -24.33 -22.22
C LEU A 130 -19.26 -23.21 -21.73
N ILE A 131 -18.35 -23.50 -20.80
CA ILE A 131 -17.27 -22.59 -20.45
C ILE A 131 -16.14 -22.80 -21.46
N TYR A 132 -15.67 -21.71 -22.06
CA TYR A 132 -14.61 -21.67 -23.05
C TYR A 132 -13.50 -20.73 -22.55
N ASP A 133 -12.47 -21.28 -21.92
CA ASP A 133 -11.39 -20.52 -21.31
C ASP A 133 -10.12 -20.59 -22.16
N LEU A 134 -9.83 -19.52 -22.91
CA LEU A 134 -8.61 -19.40 -23.72
C LEU A 134 -7.72 -18.31 -23.12
N GLY A 135 -6.91 -18.71 -22.15
CA GLY A 135 -6.00 -17.84 -21.43
C GLY A 135 -4.73 -17.48 -22.21
N GLY A 136 -3.73 -17.00 -21.47
CA GLY A 136 -2.40 -16.69 -22.02
C GLY A 136 -1.54 -17.91 -22.34
N GLY A 137 -1.78 -19.05 -21.70
CA GLY A 137 -0.93 -20.24 -21.81
C GLY A 137 -1.63 -21.61 -21.85
N THR A 138 -2.92 -21.65 -21.52
CA THR A 138 -3.75 -22.85 -21.44
C THR A 138 -5.09 -22.60 -22.10
N PHE A 139 -5.69 -23.69 -22.58
CA PHE A 139 -7.06 -23.74 -23.07
C PHE A 139 -7.82 -24.78 -22.26
N ASP A 140 -8.91 -24.39 -21.61
CA ASP A 140 -9.82 -25.32 -20.93
C ASP A 140 -11.25 -25.14 -21.44
N VAL A 141 -11.98 -26.26 -21.52
CA VAL A 141 -13.40 -26.28 -21.85
C VAL A 141 -14.15 -27.15 -20.85
N ALA A 142 -15.24 -26.64 -20.29
CA ALA A 142 -16.11 -27.40 -19.41
C ALA A 142 -17.56 -27.33 -19.88
N VAL A 143 -18.23 -28.48 -19.95
CA VAL A 143 -19.69 -28.54 -20.08
C VAL A 143 -20.25 -28.60 -18.67
N VAL A 144 -21.01 -27.59 -18.27
CA VAL A 144 -21.52 -27.43 -16.91
C VAL A 144 -23.03 -27.31 -16.94
N ASN A 145 -23.71 -28.01 -16.04
CA ASN A 145 -25.13 -27.87 -15.82
C ASN A 145 -25.37 -27.00 -14.58
N VAL A 146 -26.13 -25.92 -14.74
CA VAL A 146 -26.45 -24.95 -13.68
C VAL A 146 -27.96 -24.96 -13.44
N GLU A 147 -28.37 -25.11 -12.19
CA GLU A 147 -29.76 -25.27 -11.76
C GLU A 147 -29.94 -24.58 -10.40
N GLY A 148 -30.32 -23.29 -10.42
CA GLY A 148 -30.28 -22.44 -9.23
C GLY A 148 -28.86 -22.41 -8.61
N PRO A 149 -28.71 -22.66 -7.29
CA PRO A 149 -27.40 -22.69 -6.62
C PRO A 149 -26.59 -23.98 -6.90
N ARG A 150 -27.13 -24.94 -7.66
CA ARG A 150 -26.45 -26.19 -8.00
C ARG A 150 -25.64 -26.05 -9.28
N ILE A 151 -24.35 -26.32 -9.18
CA ILE A 151 -23.40 -26.32 -10.29
C ILE A 151 -22.86 -27.75 -10.42
N THR A 152 -23.08 -28.40 -11.56
CA THR A 152 -22.62 -29.78 -11.80
C THR A 152 -21.85 -29.86 -13.11
N VAL A 153 -20.53 -30.05 -13.02
CA VAL A 153 -19.69 -30.29 -14.21
C VAL A 153 -20.07 -31.65 -14.81
N LYS A 154 -20.18 -31.70 -16.15
CA LYS A 154 -20.58 -32.88 -16.93
C LYS A 154 -19.46 -33.45 -17.80
N ALA A 155 -18.57 -32.59 -18.27
CA ALA A 155 -17.35 -32.98 -18.95
C ALA A 155 -16.30 -31.87 -18.87
N LYS A 156 -15.03 -32.25 -19.05
CA LYS A 156 -13.87 -31.37 -19.16
C LYS A 156 -13.03 -31.78 -20.37
N GLY A 157 -12.67 -30.82 -21.20
CA GLY A 157 -11.61 -30.91 -22.22
C GLY A 157 -10.61 -29.77 -22.04
N GLY A 158 -9.49 -29.82 -22.75
CA GLY A 158 -8.51 -28.74 -22.74
C GLY A 158 -7.15 -29.16 -23.29
N ASP A 159 -6.23 -28.20 -23.34
CA ASP A 159 -4.80 -28.35 -23.62
C ASP A 159 -4.02 -27.43 -22.65
N THR A 160 -3.10 -28.02 -21.88
CA THR A 160 -2.27 -27.29 -20.89
C THR A 160 -1.12 -26.50 -21.52
N HIS A 161 -1.03 -26.47 -22.85
CA HIS A 161 0.07 -25.88 -23.60
C HIS A 161 -0.37 -25.19 -24.91
N LEU A 162 -1.63 -24.78 -25.00
CA LEU A 162 -2.20 -23.97 -26.08
C LEU A 162 -2.80 -22.69 -25.49
N GLY A 163 -2.40 -21.51 -25.98
CA GLY A 163 -3.01 -20.24 -25.55
C GLY A 163 -2.44 -19.01 -26.27
N GLY A 164 -2.72 -17.84 -25.71
CA GLY A 164 -2.31 -16.55 -26.28
C GLY A 164 -0.81 -16.38 -26.54
N GLN A 165 0.06 -17.12 -25.84
CA GLN A 165 1.51 -17.13 -26.04
C GLN A 165 1.94 -17.88 -27.32
N ASP A 166 1.22 -18.91 -27.76
CA ASP A 166 1.56 -19.61 -29.01
C ASP A 166 1.18 -18.75 -30.23
N ILE A 167 0.11 -17.96 -30.09
CA ILE A 167 -0.25 -16.90 -31.04
C ILE A 167 0.86 -15.84 -31.11
N ASP A 168 1.42 -15.43 -29.97
CA ASP A 168 2.60 -14.53 -29.97
C ASP A 168 3.79 -15.20 -30.66
N ASN A 169 4.08 -16.47 -30.36
CA ASN A 169 5.18 -17.23 -30.98
C ASN A 169 5.04 -17.27 -32.52
N ILE A 170 3.83 -17.47 -33.05
CA ILE A 170 3.55 -17.45 -34.50
C ILE A 170 3.89 -16.08 -35.10
N ILE A 171 3.46 -14.98 -34.48
CA ILE A 171 3.81 -13.62 -34.92
C ILE A 171 5.32 -13.37 -34.82
N MET A 172 5.97 -13.78 -33.72
CA MET A 172 7.42 -13.67 -33.55
C MET A 172 8.19 -14.38 -34.66
N ILE A 173 7.78 -15.59 -35.05
CA ILE A 173 8.40 -16.33 -36.17
C ILE A 173 8.28 -15.52 -37.47
N LYS A 174 7.09 -14.99 -37.79
CA LYS A 174 6.89 -14.16 -38.99
C LYS A 174 7.72 -12.87 -38.98
N MET A 175 7.91 -12.25 -37.80
CA MET A 175 8.79 -11.10 -37.64
C MET A 175 10.27 -11.45 -37.86
N ILE A 176 10.74 -12.58 -37.32
CA ILE A 176 12.13 -13.04 -37.46
C ILE A 176 12.42 -13.46 -38.90
N GLU A 177 11.49 -14.16 -39.56
CA GLU A 177 11.58 -14.49 -41.00
C GLU A 177 11.70 -13.24 -41.87
N GLU A 178 10.86 -12.22 -41.64
CA GLU A 178 10.87 -10.97 -42.42
C GLU A 178 12.10 -10.11 -42.13
N PHE A 179 12.59 -10.06 -40.87
CA PHE A 179 13.86 -9.40 -40.54
C PHE A 179 15.03 -10.08 -41.27
N ARG A 180 15.12 -11.42 -41.19
CA ARG A 180 16.17 -12.20 -41.88
C ARG A 180 16.12 -12.04 -43.40
N LYS A 181 14.91 -11.98 -43.98
CA LYS A 181 14.70 -11.76 -45.41
C LYS A 181 15.13 -10.37 -45.88
N ARG A 182 15.02 -9.34 -45.04
CA ARG A 182 15.43 -7.95 -45.38
C ARG A 182 16.91 -7.66 -45.13
N HIS A 183 17.49 -8.26 -44.08
CA HIS A 183 18.80 -7.86 -43.58
C HIS A 183 19.85 -8.98 -43.58
N GLY A 184 19.48 -10.21 -43.97
CA GLY A 184 20.36 -11.38 -43.99
C GLY A 184 20.71 -11.97 -42.61
N MET A 185 20.42 -11.26 -41.53
CA MET A 185 20.79 -11.60 -40.15
C MET A 185 19.73 -12.45 -39.45
N ASP A 186 20.15 -13.35 -38.55
CA ASP A 186 19.27 -14.10 -37.65
C ASP A 186 19.33 -13.49 -36.23
N LEU A 187 18.20 -13.45 -35.54
CA LEU A 187 18.07 -12.93 -34.16
C LEU A 187 18.16 -14.04 -33.10
N LYS A 188 18.27 -15.31 -33.53
CA LYS A 188 18.46 -16.48 -32.66
C LYS A 188 19.68 -16.31 -31.74
N GLY A 189 19.48 -16.50 -30.44
CA GLY A 189 20.50 -16.30 -29.40
C GLY A 189 20.61 -14.88 -28.85
N ASN A 190 20.05 -13.85 -29.53
CA ASN A 190 19.99 -12.51 -28.97
C ASN A 190 18.76 -12.34 -28.06
N TYR A 191 18.89 -12.73 -26.79
CA TYR A 191 17.80 -12.68 -25.80
C TYR A 191 17.21 -11.26 -25.61
N ARG A 192 18.01 -10.18 -25.78
CA ARG A 192 17.50 -8.79 -25.73
C ARG A 192 16.55 -8.50 -26.89
N ALA A 193 16.94 -8.84 -28.12
CA ALA A 193 16.11 -8.67 -29.32
C ALA A 193 14.85 -9.57 -29.26
N LEU A 194 14.99 -10.83 -28.83
CA LEU A 194 13.86 -11.76 -28.67
C LEU A 194 12.85 -11.27 -27.60
N LYS A 195 13.31 -10.64 -26.52
CA LYS A 195 12.44 -9.97 -25.52
C LYS A 195 11.64 -8.83 -26.14
N ARG A 196 12.29 -7.97 -26.96
CA ARG A 196 11.65 -6.86 -27.67
C ARG A 196 10.62 -7.35 -28.70
N ILE A 197 11.01 -8.30 -29.56
CA ILE A 197 10.12 -8.93 -30.56
C ILE A 197 8.91 -9.60 -29.88
N ARG A 198 9.10 -10.32 -28.77
CA ARG A 198 7.98 -10.93 -28.03
C ARG A 198 6.96 -9.90 -27.54
N LYS A 199 7.43 -8.76 -27.01
CA LYS A 199 6.50 -7.71 -26.54
C LYS A 199 5.80 -7.01 -27.71
N ALA A 200 6.49 -6.78 -28.82
CA ALA A 200 5.91 -6.22 -30.04
C ALA A 200 4.84 -7.16 -30.66
N ALA A 201 5.09 -8.47 -30.69
CA ALA A 201 4.12 -9.48 -31.13
C ALA A 201 2.84 -9.50 -30.28
N GLU A 202 2.97 -9.45 -28.95
CA GLU A 202 1.84 -9.36 -28.02
C GLU A 202 1.02 -8.08 -28.24
N THR A 203 1.68 -6.93 -28.36
CA THR A 203 1.02 -5.66 -28.68
C THR A 203 0.28 -5.76 -30.02
N ALA A 204 0.89 -6.34 -31.06
CA ALA A 204 0.26 -6.50 -32.37
C ALA A 204 -0.99 -7.41 -32.32
N LYS A 205 -0.93 -8.55 -31.62
CA LYS A 205 -2.07 -9.45 -31.38
C LYS A 205 -3.25 -8.71 -30.73
N ILE A 206 -2.97 -7.90 -29.72
CA ILE A 206 -3.97 -7.09 -29.01
C ILE A 206 -4.54 -6.01 -29.93
N THR A 207 -3.68 -5.26 -30.64
CA THR A 207 -4.10 -4.25 -31.62
C THR A 207 -4.99 -4.83 -32.71
N LEU A 208 -4.62 -5.98 -33.29
CA LEU A 208 -5.38 -6.67 -34.35
C LEU A 208 -6.72 -7.24 -33.85
N SER A 209 -6.88 -7.45 -32.55
CA SER A 209 -8.17 -7.83 -31.97
C SER A 209 -9.20 -6.67 -31.99
N ALA A 210 -8.75 -5.42 -32.08
CA ALA A 210 -9.60 -4.23 -32.20
C ALA A 210 -9.56 -3.61 -33.61
N GLY A 211 -8.38 -3.27 -34.13
CA GLY A 211 -8.15 -2.67 -35.46
C GLY A 211 -7.90 -3.70 -36.58
N SER A 212 -8.05 -3.27 -37.83
CA SER A 212 -7.85 -4.10 -39.03
C SER A 212 -6.39 -4.27 -39.44
N VAL A 213 -5.48 -3.43 -38.93
CA VAL A 213 -4.03 -3.44 -39.21
C VAL A 213 -3.29 -3.10 -37.93
N ALA A 214 -2.15 -3.75 -37.68
CA ALA A 214 -1.16 -3.33 -36.70
C ALA A 214 0.12 -2.89 -37.41
N ARG A 215 0.70 -1.78 -36.94
CA ARG A 215 2.05 -1.32 -37.29
C ARG A 215 2.97 -1.67 -36.12
N ILE A 216 3.94 -2.53 -36.38
CA ILE A 216 4.99 -2.92 -35.44
C ILE A 216 6.21 -2.06 -35.75
N GLU A 217 6.77 -1.45 -34.72
CA GLU A 217 8.04 -0.75 -34.74
C GLU A 217 8.83 -1.17 -33.51
N VAL A 218 10.08 -1.58 -33.67
CA VAL A 218 10.89 -2.15 -32.59
C VAL A 218 12.24 -1.45 -32.54
N TRP A 219 12.29 -0.41 -31.70
CA TRP A 219 13.47 0.43 -31.46
C TRP A 219 14.25 -0.03 -30.23
N GLN A 220 15.49 0.47 -30.04
CA GLN A 220 16.28 0.26 -28.83
C GLN A 220 16.37 1.54 -28.00
N LEU A 221 15.76 1.48 -26.80
CA LEU A 221 16.21 2.24 -25.64
C LEU A 221 17.11 1.31 -24.82
N ASP A 222 18.43 1.49 -24.92
CA ASP A 222 19.39 1.10 -23.88
C ASP A 222 19.89 2.40 -23.25
N TYR A 223 19.57 2.62 -21.97
CA TYR A 223 19.76 3.90 -21.26
C TYR A 223 21.24 4.26 -20.97
N GLU A 224 22.19 3.51 -21.53
CA GLU A 224 23.62 3.56 -21.20
C GLU A 224 24.51 4.05 -22.36
N ILE A 225 23.99 4.15 -23.60
CA ILE A 225 24.72 4.67 -24.77
C ILE A 225 23.77 5.52 -25.63
N PRO A 226 23.86 6.87 -25.61
CA PRO A 226 22.91 7.76 -26.32
C PRO A 226 22.98 7.79 -27.85
N GLU A 227 23.81 6.96 -28.50
CA GLU A 227 24.27 7.20 -29.89
C GLU A 227 24.02 6.02 -30.85
N LEU A 228 23.20 5.01 -30.49
CA LEU A 228 22.89 3.87 -31.38
C LEU A 228 21.43 3.37 -31.24
N GLU A 229 20.56 3.82 -32.14
CA GLU A 229 19.13 3.42 -32.23
C GLU A 229 18.98 2.16 -33.10
N CYS A 230 18.82 0.96 -32.52
CA CYS A 230 18.83 -0.31 -33.29
C CYS A 230 18.06 -1.48 -32.65
N LEU A 231 17.24 -2.25 -33.39
CA LEU A 231 16.84 -3.59 -32.92
C LEU A 231 18.04 -4.54 -32.77
N HIS A 232 18.94 -4.55 -33.76
CA HIS A 232 20.10 -5.43 -33.83
C HIS A 232 21.20 -4.84 -34.73
N LEU A 233 22.43 -4.72 -34.22
CA LEU A 233 23.65 -4.39 -34.99
C LEU A 233 23.52 -3.20 -35.98
N GLY A 234 22.88 -2.10 -35.60
CA GLY A 234 22.68 -0.94 -36.48
C GLY A 234 21.29 -0.83 -37.14
N ILE A 235 20.41 -1.82 -36.96
CA ILE A 235 19.21 -2.01 -37.79
C ILE A 235 17.93 -2.02 -36.96
N ASP A 236 16.97 -1.16 -37.29
CA ASP A 236 15.60 -1.17 -36.77
C ASP A 236 14.63 -2.07 -37.55
N PHE A 237 13.50 -2.42 -36.93
CA PHE A 237 12.47 -3.23 -37.58
C PHE A 237 11.09 -2.56 -37.58
N ILE A 238 10.57 -2.32 -38.78
CA ILE A 238 9.21 -1.83 -39.03
C ILE A 238 8.45 -2.85 -39.88
N MET A 239 7.31 -3.33 -39.38
CA MET A 239 6.43 -4.28 -40.09
C MET A 239 4.98 -3.81 -40.00
N LYS A 240 4.19 -4.06 -41.05
CA LYS A 240 2.72 -3.93 -40.99
C LYS A 240 2.13 -5.33 -41.14
N ILE A 241 1.10 -5.63 -40.36
CA ILE A 241 0.37 -6.91 -40.39
C ILE A 241 -1.11 -6.55 -40.54
N ALA A 242 -1.81 -7.12 -41.52
CA ALA A 242 -3.26 -6.99 -41.61
C ALA A 242 -3.95 -8.08 -40.79
N ARG A 243 -5.19 -7.82 -40.33
CA ARG A 243 -6.00 -8.81 -39.60
C ARG A 243 -6.22 -10.07 -40.43
N SER A 244 -6.38 -9.96 -41.75
CA SER A 244 -6.48 -11.10 -42.67
C SER A 244 -5.32 -12.10 -42.50
N ASP A 245 -4.10 -11.56 -42.49
CA ASP A 245 -2.87 -12.34 -42.51
C ASP A 245 -2.73 -13.04 -41.16
N PHE A 246 -2.86 -12.27 -40.08
CA PHE A 246 -2.90 -12.77 -38.70
C PHE A 246 -3.98 -13.83 -38.48
N GLU A 247 -5.22 -13.60 -38.95
CA GLU A 247 -6.31 -14.58 -38.84
C GLU A 247 -5.95 -15.90 -39.55
N SER A 248 -5.38 -15.84 -40.77
CA SER A 248 -4.92 -17.04 -41.49
C SER A 248 -3.76 -17.77 -40.79
N TRP A 249 -2.87 -17.07 -40.09
CA TRP A 249 -1.74 -17.70 -39.40
C TRP A 249 -2.17 -18.46 -38.13
N ILE A 250 -3.29 -18.08 -37.52
CA ILE A 250 -3.78 -18.67 -36.26
C ILE A 250 -4.97 -19.62 -36.44
N GLU A 251 -5.59 -19.67 -37.62
CA GLU A 251 -6.83 -20.42 -37.88
C GLU A 251 -6.73 -21.88 -37.42
N ASN A 252 -5.65 -22.58 -37.79
CA ASN A 252 -5.41 -23.97 -37.38
C ASN A 252 -5.31 -24.15 -35.86
N LEU A 253 -4.76 -23.17 -35.14
CA LEU A 253 -4.67 -23.19 -33.67
C LEU A 253 -6.06 -23.05 -33.03
N LEU A 254 -6.91 -22.18 -33.59
CA LEU A 254 -8.29 -22.00 -33.11
C LEU A 254 -9.19 -23.19 -33.49
N MET A 255 -9.02 -23.75 -34.70
CA MET A 255 -9.73 -24.97 -35.10
C MET A 255 -9.37 -26.17 -34.21
N ALA A 256 -8.10 -26.30 -33.78
CA ALA A 256 -7.71 -27.31 -32.81
C ALA A 256 -8.52 -27.18 -31.50
N THR A 257 -8.75 -25.96 -30.99
CA THR A 257 -9.55 -25.76 -29.77
C THR A 257 -11.02 -26.21 -29.91
N VAL A 258 -11.61 -26.16 -31.12
CA VAL A 258 -12.96 -26.71 -31.38
C VAL A 258 -13.03 -28.23 -31.18
N ILE A 259 -11.95 -28.97 -31.47
CA ILE A 259 -11.92 -30.43 -31.33
C ILE A 259 -12.14 -30.85 -29.86
N HIS A 260 -11.56 -30.12 -28.91
CA HIS A 260 -11.76 -30.40 -27.48
C HIS A 260 -13.17 -29.99 -27.01
N VAL A 261 -13.78 -28.96 -27.61
CA VAL A 261 -15.18 -28.57 -27.36
C VAL A 261 -16.14 -29.67 -27.79
N GLU A 262 -16.00 -30.19 -29.01
CA GLU A 262 -16.85 -31.28 -29.49
C GLU A 262 -16.64 -32.56 -28.68
N ARG A 263 -15.40 -32.83 -28.27
CA ARG A 263 -15.09 -33.92 -27.34
C ARG A 263 -15.80 -33.74 -26.00
N ALA A 264 -15.75 -32.56 -25.39
CA ALA A 264 -16.40 -32.28 -24.10
C ALA A 264 -17.93 -32.39 -24.20
N ILE A 265 -18.54 -31.89 -25.27
CA ILE A 265 -20.00 -32.03 -25.51
C ILE A 265 -20.40 -33.51 -25.65
N ARG A 266 -19.59 -34.30 -26.37
CA ARG A 266 -19.79 -35.75 -26.53
C ARG A 266 -19.60 -36.51 -25.21
N GLU A 267 -18.55 -36.22 -24.45
CA GLU A 267 -18.30 -36.82 -23.12
C GLU A 267 -19.39 -36.45 -22.11
N ALA A 268 -20.01 -35.27 -22.22
CA ALA A 268 -21.16 -34.86 -21.41
C ALA A 268 -22.48 -35.56 -21.81
N ASN A 269 -22.48 -36.37 -22.87
CA ASN A 269 -23.66 -37.00 -23.47
C ASN A 269 -24.74 -35.99 -23.91
N LEU A 270 -24.31 -34.84 -24.46
CA LEU A 270 -25.19 -33.80 -25.02
C LEU A 270 -24.99 -33.63 -26.53
N LYS A 271 -26.01 -33.11 -27.21
CA LYS A 271 -25.91 -32.53 -28.55
C LYS A 271 -25.56 -31.04 -28.47
N LYS A 272 -24.99 -30.46 -29.54
CA LYS A 272 -24.70 -29.01 -29.61
C LYS A 272 -25.95 -28.16 -29.33
N SER A 273 -27.11 -28.55 -29.88
CA SER A 273 -28.43 -27.94 -29.64
C SER A 273 -28.88 -27.88 -28.18
N GLN A 274 -28.28 -28.70 -27.30
CA GLN A 274 -28.60 -28.74 -25.88
C GLN A 274 -27.70 -27.81 -25.04
N ILE A 275 -26.75 -27.10 -25.66
CA ILE A 275 -25.95 -26.04 -25.04
C ILE A 275 -26.69 -24.70 -25.21
N ASN A 276 -27.12 -24.12 -24.09
CA ASN A 276 -27.94 -22.91 -24.10
C ASN A 276 -27.08 -21.65 -24.28
N GLU A 277 -25.95 -21.58 -23.58
CA GLU A 277 -25.05 -20.41 -23.59
C GLU A 277 -23.58 -20.85 -23.59
N ILE A 278 -22.72 -20.07 -24.27
CA ILE A 278 -21.26 -20.24 -24.29
C ILE A 278 -20.64 -19.06 -23.55
N VAL A 279 -19.95 -19.32 -22.44
CA VAL A 279 -19.25 -18.32 -21.62
C VAL A 279 -17.80 -18.24 -22.07
N LEU A 280 -17.38 -17.08 -22.58
CA LEU A 280 -16.00 -16.83 -22.97
C LEU A 280 -15.18 -16.32 -21.78
N VAL A 281 -14.01 -16.91 -21.56
CA VAL A 281 -13.11 -16.65 -20.43
C VAL A 281 -11.67 -16.57 -20.94
N GLY A 282 -10.83 -15.76 -20.30
CA GLY A 282 -9.44 -15.55 -20.72
C GLY A 282 -9.32 -14.58 -21.90
N GLY A 283 -8.35 -13.65 -21.81
CA GLY A 283 -8.22 -12.52 -22.73
C GLY A 283 -8.01 -12.87 -24.20
N SER A 284 -7.54 -14.09 -24.54
CA SER A 284 -7.41 -14.50 -25.94
C SER A 284 -8.76 -14.76 -26.61
N THR A 285 -9.85 -14.92 -25.86
CA THR A 285 -11.22 -15.00 -26.43
C THR A 285 -11.72 -13.69 -27.03
N ARG A 286 -10.99 -12.58 -26.82
CA ARG A 286 -11.25 -11.28 -27.46
C ARG A 286 -10.91 -11.26 -28.97
N ILE A 287 -10.20 -12.28 -29.48
CA ILE A 287 -9.84 -12.40 -30.91
C ILE A 287 -11.10 -12.57 -31.78
N PRO A 288 -11.36 -11.69 -32.78
CA PRO A 288 -12.57 -11.75 -33.60
C PRO A 288 -12.80 -13.07 -34.33
N LEU A 289 -11.75 -13.69 -34.88
CA LEU A 289 -11.84 -14.98 -35.57
C LEU A 289 -12.41 -16.08 -34.67
N LEU A 290 -12.07 -16.12 -33.38
CA LEU A 290 -12.64 -17.12 -32.48
C LEU A 290 -14.16 -16.98 -32.38
N LYS A 291 -14.67 -15.75 -32.25
CA LYS A 291 -16.12 -15.49 -32.23
C LYS A 291 -16.80 -15.89 -33.56
N LYS A 292 -16.10 -15.80 -34.71
CA LYS A 292 -16.60 -16.34 -36.00
C LYS A 292 -16.66 -17.87 -35.98
N ILE A 293 -15.56 -18.53 -35.62
CA ILE A 293 -15.43 -20.00 -35.58
C ILE A 293 -16.48 -20.60 -34.63
N ILE A 294 -16.65 -20.04 -33.42
CA ILE A 294 -17.68 -20.49 -32.47
C ILE A 294 -19.09 -20.34 -33.06
N LYS A 295 -19.43 -19.19 -33.66
CA LYS A 295 -20.74 -19.00 -34.29
C LYS A 295 -20.99 -19.95 -35.47
N ALA A 296 -19.97 -20.30 -36.24
CA ALA A 296 -20.08 -21.30 -37.31
C ALA A 296 -20.13 -22.75 -36.80
N SER A 297 -19.68 -23.00 -35.57
CA SER A 297 -19.60 -24.34 -34.97
C SER A 297 -20.85 -24.77 -34.20
N PHE A 298 -21.79 -23.86 -33.96
CA PHE A 298 -22.99 -24.04 -33.13
C PHE A 298 -24.26 -23.57 -33.86
N GLU A 299 -25.42 -23.84 -33.27
CA GLU A 299 -26.70 -23.35 -33.78
C GLU A 299 -26.89 -21.86 -33.43
N GLU A 300 -27.62 -21.12 -34.27
CA GLU A 300 -27.93 -19.70 -34.05
C GLU A 300 -28.74 -19.45 -32.76
N SER A 301 -29.37 -20.50 -32.22
CA SER A 301 -30.03 -20.53 -30.91
C SER A 301 -29.05 -20.43 -29.72
N THR A 302 -27.82 -20.92 -29.87
CA THR A 302 -26.80 -20.95 -28.81
C THR A 302 -26.13 -19.58 -28.67
N LYS A 303 -26.38 -18.90 -27.55
CA LYS A 303 -25.92 -17.51 -27.35
C LYS A 303 -24.52 -17.47 -26.73
N ILE A 304 -23.66 -16.59 -27.24
CA ILE A 304 -22.43 -16.20 -26.53
C ILE A 304 -22.85 -15.30 -25.35
N CYS A 305 -22.40 -15.64 -24.15
CA CYS A 305 -22.67 -14.88 -22.93
C CYS A 305 -21.67 -13.74 -22.79
N GLU A 306 -22.17 -12.49 -22.78
CA GLU A 306 -21.36 -11.26 -22.66
C GLU A 306 -21.57 -10.54 -21.31
N SER A 307 -22.32 -11.13 -20.36
CA SER A 307 -22.57 -10.53 -19.04
C SER A 307 -21.42 -10.68 -18.05
N ILE A 308 -20.37 -11.43 -18.41
CA ILE A 308 -19.23 -11.80 -17.57
C ILE A 308 -17.96 -11.22 -18.19
N HIS A 309 -17.09 -10.62 -17.37
CA HIS A 309 -15.83 -10.08 -17.84
C HIS A 309 -14.78 -11.22 -17.97
N PRO A 310 -14.22 -11.48 -19.17
CA PRO A 310 -13.46 -12.70 -19.43
C PRO A 310 -12.16 -12.78 -18.63
N ASP A 311 -11.59 -11.64 -18.24
CA ASP A 311 -10.32 -11.58 -17.49
C ASP A 311 -10.51 -11.67 -15.96
N GLU A 312 -11.75 -11.54 -15.47
CA GLU A 312 -12.06 -11.48 -14.02
C GLU A 312 -12.94 -12.65 -13.53
N ALA A 313 -13.65 -13.33 -14.44
CA ALA A 313 -14.60 -14.41 -14.11
C ALA A 313 -14.02 -15.47 -13.17
N VAL A 314 -12.78 -15.89 -13.42
CA VAL A 314 -12.04 -16.89 -12.64
C VAL A 314 -11.77 -16.40 -11.22
N ALA A 315 -11.25 -15.18 -11.07
CA ALA A 315 -10.95 -14.60 -9.77
C ALA A 315 -12.23 -14.34 -8.95
N TYR A 316 -13.30 -13.88 -9.60
CA TYR A 316 -14.61 -13.68 -8.98
C TYR A 316 -15.19 -15.01 -8.45
N GLY A 317 -15.15 -16.08 -9.26
CA GLY A 317 -15.58 -17.41 -8.83
C GLY A 317 -14.75 -18.00 -7.69
N ALA A 318 -13.45 -17.72 -7.66
CA ALA A 318 -12.57 -18.11 -6.56
C ALA A 318 -12.89 -17.36 -5.25
N ALA A 319 -13.16 -16.06 -5.33
CA ALA A 319 -13.58 -15.25 -4.18
C ALA A 319 -14.93 -15.72 -3.61
N VAL A 320 -15.89 -16.09 -4.47
CA VAL A 320 -17.17 -16.69 -4.06
C VAL A 320 -16.94 -18.03 -3.36
N MET A 321 -16.09 -18.91 -3.92
CA MET A 321 -15.74 -20.18 -3.27
C MET A 321 -15.05 -19.96 -1.92
N ALA A 322 -14.23 -18.90 -1.77
CA ALA A 322 -13.61 -18.54 -0.49
C ALA A 322 -14.65 -18.04 0.54
N ALA A 323 -15.66 -17.29 0.12
CA ALA A 323 -16.77 -16.84 0.96
C ALA A 323 -17.62 -18.04 1.46
N VAL A 324 -17.95 -18.98 0.56
CA VAL A 324 -18.65 -20.24 0.93
C VAL A 324 -17.84 -21.05 1.95
N LEU A 325 -16.52 -21.18 1.77
CA LEU A 325 -15.64 -21.89 2.72
C LEU A 325 -15.43 -21.15 4.04
N SER A 326 -15.67 -19.84 4.04
CA SER A 326 -15.64 -18.98 5.24
C SER A 326 -16.98 -18.90 5.97
N GLY A 327 -18.04 -19.55 5.45
CA GLY A 327 -19.36 -19.58 6.08
C GLY A 327 -20.21 -18.33 5.87
N VAL A 328 -19.98 -17.57 4.78
CA VAL A 328 -20.79 -16.38 4.43
C VAL A 328 -22.19 -16.81 3.96
N GLU A 329 -23.22 -16.36 4.68
CA GLU A 329 -24.61 -16.84 4.51
C GLU A 329 -25.16 -16.63 3.10
N GLU A 330 -24.89 -15.47 2.48
CA GLU A 330 -25.48 -15.06 1.19
C GLU A 330 -25.06 -15.95 0.00
N VAL A 331 -24.07 -16.82 0.19
CA VAL A 331 -23.59 -17.79 -0.82
C VAL A 331 -23.64 -19.25 -0.33
N GLN A 332 -24.03 -19.50 0.93
CA GLN A 332 -23.85 -20.79 1.60
C GLN A 332 -24.62 -21.96 0.96
N ASP A 333 -25.73 -21.67 0.26
CA ASP A 333 -26.52 -22.64 -0.50
C ASP A 333 -25.82 -23.21 -1.74
N MET A 334 -24.68 -22.62 -2.18
CA MET A 334 -24.00 -23.00 -3.43
C MET A 334 -23.44 -24.44 -3.38
N ARG A 335 -23.97 -25.32 -4.23
CA ARG A 335 -23.56 -26.73 -4.31
C ARG A 335 -22.79 -27.00 -5.59
N LEU A 336 -21.46 -26.97 -5.48
CA LEU A 336 -20.54 -27.43 -6.53
C LEU A 336 -20.40 -28.96 -6.51
N ILE A 337 -20.58 -29.59 -7.67
CA ILE A 337 -20.25 -30.99 -7.96
C ILE A 337 -19.28 -31.00 -9.13
N ASP A 338 -18.03 -31.40 -8.89
CA ASP A 338 -16.96 -31.45 -9.88
C ASP A 338 -16.38 -32.87 -10.03
N MET A 339 -15.65 -33.11 -11.12
CA MET A 339 -15.25 -34.44 -11.61
C MET A 339 -13.77 -34.54 -12.00
N ILE A 340 -13.24 -35.76 -11.82
CA ILE A 340 -11.87 -36.19 -12.13
C ILE A 340 -11.61 -36.07 -13.66
N PRO A 341 -10.52 -35.41 -14.10
CA PRO A 341 -10.28 -35.12 -15.51
C PRO A 341 -9.71 -36.31 -16.32
N MET A 342 -9.00 -37.24 -15.68
CA MET A 342 -8.37 -38.42 -16.30
C MET A 342 -8.45 -39.64 -15.37
N SER A 343 -8.50 -40.84 -15.94
CA SER A 343 -8.57 -42.09 -15.17
C SER A 343 -7.31 -42.33 -14.35
N ILE A 344 -7.47 -42.67 -13.07
CA ILE A 344 -6.39 -43.04 -12.14
C ILE A 344 -6.45 -44.55 -11.89
N GLY A 345 -5.31 -45.21 -11.96
CA GLY A 345 -5.17 -46.66 -11.82
C GLY A 345 -3.82 -47.05 -11.27
N VAL A 346 -3.61 -48.35 -11.10
CA VAL A 346 -2.34 -48.91 -10.64
C VAL A 346 -1.84 -50.00 -11.56
N GLN A 347 -0.53 -50.18 -11.60
CA GLN A 347 0.10 -51.23 -12.37
C GLN A 347 -0.28 -52.61 -11.82
N CYS A 348 -0.63 -53.51 -12.72
CA CYS A 348 -0.77 -54.95 -12.48
C CYS A 348 0.27 -55.69 -13.33
N ASN A 349 0.43 -56.99 -13.05
CA ASN A 349 1.39 -57.92 -13.68
C ASN A 349 1.86 -57.50 -15.09
N ARG A 350 3.17 -57.25 -15.24
CA ARG A 350 3.82 -56.61 -16.39
C ARG A 350 3.47 -55.11 -16.47
N ASP A 351 3.02 -54.64 -17.63
CA ASP A 351 2.85 -53.22 -17.96
C ASP A 351 1.36 -52.82 -18.07
N TYR A 352 0.45 -53.52 -17.38
CA TYR A 352 -0.99 -53.32 -17.53
C TYR A 352 -1.57 -52.35 -16.50
N MET A 353 -2.25 -51.29 -16.94
CA MET A 353 -2.92 -50.33 -16.05
C MET A 353 -4.32 -50.81 -15.63
N SER A 354 -4.49 -51.12 -14.35
CA SER A 354 -5.80 -51.33 -13.75
C SER A 354 -6.39 -50.02 -13.25
N VAL A 355 -7.30 -49.40 -14.01
CA VAL A 355 -8.06 -48.22 -13.57
C VAL A 355 -8.89 -48.53 -12.32
N LEU A 356 -8.77 -47.69 -11.28
CA LEU A 356 -9.54 -47.75 -10.04
C LEU A 356 -10.57 -46.62 -9.99
N ILE A 357 -10.15 -45.39 -10.29
CA ILE A 357 -10.99 -44.19 -10.39
C ILE A 357 -11.09 -43.83 -11.86
N LYS A 358 -12.27 -43.91 -12.46
CA LYS A 358 -12.46 -43.57 -13.88
C LYS A 358 -12.54 -42.05 -14.07
N LYS A 359 -12.07 -41.54 -15.21
CA LYS A 359 -12.42 -40.19 -15.68
C LYS A 359 -13.93 -39.96 -15.54
N GLY A 360 -14.32 -38.77 -15.08
CA GLY A 360 -15.74 -38.44 -14.84
C GLY A 360 -16.31 -38.92 -13.51
N THR A 361 -15.53 -39.63 -12.67
CA THR A 361 -15.92 -39.83 -11.26
C THR A 361 -16.01 -38.47 -10.56
N VAL A 362 -17.07 -38.22 -9.80
CA VAL A 362 -17.22 -37.03 -8.96
C VAL A 362 -16.25 -37.10 -7.79
N PHE A 363 -15.59 -35.99 -7.42
CA PHE A 363 -14.72 -35.92 -6.25
C PHE A 363 -15.32 -35.01 -5.14
N PRO A 364 -15.03 -35.24 -3.84
CA PRO A 364 -14.12 -36.26 -3.30
C PRO A 364 -14.63 -37.69 -3.51
N CYS A 365 -13.71 -38.65 -3.65
CA CYS A 365 -14.06 -40.06 -3.83
C CYS A 365 -12.96 -41.04 -3.43
N THR A 366 -13.38 -42.13 -2.79
CA THR A 366 -12.51 -43.25 -2.41
C THR A 366 -12.80 -44.48 -3.27
N LYS A 367 -11.75 -45.19 -3.74
CA LYS A 367 -11.84 -46.47 -4.44
C LYS A 367 -10.80 -47.44 -3.91
N LYS A 368 -11.19 -48.71 -3.76
CA LYS A 368 -10.42 -49.75 -3.10
C LYS A 368 -10.30 -50.97 -4.01
N LYS A 369 -9.12 -51.57 -4.08
CA LYS A 369 -8.88 -52.85 -4.77
C LYS A 369 -7.87 -53.68 -3.99
N THR A 370 -8.17 -54.97 -3.86
CA THR A 370 -7.31 -55.96 -3.20
C THR A 370 -6.30 -56.54 -4.19
N PHE A 371 -5.08 -56.76 -3.70
CA PHE A 371 -3.92 -57.32 -4.38
C PHE A 371 -3.35 -58.48 -3.56
N ILE A 372 -2.53 -59.33 -4.20
CA ILE A 372 -1.87 -60.48 -3.57
C ILE A 372 -0.39 -60.50 -3.97
N ASN A 373 0.46 -61.09 -3.11
CA ASN A 373 1.87 -61.29 -3.46
C ASN A 373 2.00 -62.19 -4.69
N SER A 374 2.83 -61.77 -5.65
CA SER A 374 2.99 -62.45 -6.94
C SER A 374 4.12 -63.48 -6.93
N GLU A 375 4.97 -63.46 -5.90
CA GLU A 375 6.13 -64.32 -5.74
C GLU A 375 6.14 -64.99 -4.35
N ASP A 376 6.79 -66.16 -4.25
CA ASP A 376 7.01 -66.86 -2.99
C ASP A 376 8.03 -66.09 -2.13
N PHE A 377 7.71 -65.93 -0.85
CA PHE A 377 8.51 -65.22 0.16
C PHE A 377 8.78 -63.73 -0.15
N GLN A 378 7.98 -63.12 -1.03
CA GLN A 378 7.99 -61.69 -1.32
C GLN A 378 7.93 -60.86 -0.02
N THR A 379 8.89 -59.94 0.17
CA THR A 379 9.06 -59.10 1.37
C THR A 379 8.46 -57.71 1.24
N VAL A 380 8.26 -57.21 0.02
CA VAL A 380 7.67 -55.90 -0.25
C VAL A 380 6.74 -56.01 -1.46
N ILE A 381 5.53 -55.45 -1.35
CA ILE A 381 4.62 -55.25 -2.48
C ILE A 381 4.71 -53.78 -2.90
N ASN A 382 5.26 -53.55 -4.09
CA ASN A 382 5.31 -52.25 -4.73
C ASN A 382 4.08 -52.07 -5.64
N VAL A 383 3.41 -50.94 -5.53
CA VAL A 383 2.23 -50.60 -6.34
C VAL A 383 2.43 -49.25 -7.02
N PRO A 384 3.03 -49.22 -8.21
CA PRO A 384 3.09 -48.04 -9.07
C PRO A 384 1.69 -47.55 -9.45
N VAL A 385 1.46 -46.24 -9.34
CA VAL A 385 0.17 -45.59 -9.60
C VAL A 385 0.29 -44.67 -10.82
N TYR A 386 -0.73 -44.62 -11.67
CA TYR A 386 -0.72 -43.96 -12.98
C TYR A 386 -1.98 -43.13 -13.24
N GLU A 387 -1.84 -42.09 -14.06
CA GLU A 387 -2.91 -41.26 -14.63
C GLU A 387 -2.91 -41.38 -16.16
N GLY A 388 -4.07 -41.71 -16.74
CA GLY A 388 -4.26 -41.75 -18.19
C GLY A 388 -5.31 -42.76 -18.66
N GLU A 389 -5.58 -42.75 -19.97
CA GLU A 389 -6.60 -43.58 -20.62
C GLU A 389 -6.00 -44.69 -21.53
N ARG A 390 -4.69 -44.93 -21.48
CA ARG A 390 -4.05 -46.03 -22.24
C ARG A 390 -4.10 -47.33 -21.42
N VAL A 391 -4.06 -48.47 -22.12
CA VAL A 391 -4.06 -49.80 -21.47
C VAL A 391 -2.70 -50.13 -20.83
N LEU A 392 -1.61 -49.59 -21.39
CA LEU A 392 -0.24 -49.84 -20.95
C LEU A 392 0.27 -48.73 -20.03
N CYS A 393 0.86 -49.08 -18.89
CA CYS A 393 1.42 -48.12 -17.92
C CYS A 393 2.52 -47.27 -18.56
N SER A 394 3.40 -47.86 -19.38
CA SER A 394 4.42 -47.19 -20.19
C SER A 394 3.90 -46.09 -21.12
N HIS A 395 2.60 -46.06 -21.44
CA HIS A 395 1.95 -45.03 -22.26
C HIS A 395 1.04 -44.08 -21.46
N ASN A 396 1.07 -44.17 -20.12
CA ASN A 396 0.37 -43.28 -19.19
C ASN A 396 1.39 -42.51 -18.33
N ARG A 397 0.94 -41.51 -17.58
CA ARG A 397 1.80 -40.72 -16.68
C ARG A 397 1.86 -41.43 -15.32
N GLN A 398 3.03 -41.94 -14.91
CA GLN A 398 3.19 -42.45 -13.54
C GLN A 398 2.99 -41.29 -12.55
N LEU A 399 2.12 -41.46 -11.56
CA LEU A 399 1.86 -40.52 -10.46
C LEU A 399 2.86 -40.68 -9.32
N GLY A 400 3.32 -41.92 -9.08
CA GLY A 400 4.24 -42.30 -8.03
C GLY A 400 4.14 -43.80 -7.74
N GLU A 401 4.49 -44.21 -6.53
CA GLU A 401 4.48 -45.60 -6.10
C GLU A 401 4.19 -45.69 -4.59
N ILE A 402 3.54 -46.77 -4.15
CA ILE A 402 3.42 -47.11 -2.74
C ILE A 402 4.00 -48.51 -2.48
N SER A 403 5.01 -48.58 -1.62
CA SER A 403 5.73 -49.81 -1.27
C SER A 403 5.35 -50.25 0.13
N LEU A 404 4.66 -51.39 0.25
CA LEU A 404 4.26 -51.96 1.54
C LEU A 404 5.16 -53.15 1.90
N PRO A 405 5.96 -53.08 2.97
CA PRO A 405 6.66 -54.26 3.50
C PRO A 405 5.64 -55.26 4.06
N ILE A 406 5.79 -56.52 3.70
CA ILE A 406 4.92 -57.64 4.09
C ILE A 406 5.72 -58.79 4.69
N ASN A 407 5.07 -59.61 5.51
CA ASN A 407 5.69 -60.83 6.01
C ASN A 407 5.91 -61.83 4.85
N PRO A 408 7.08 -62.51 4.77
CA PRO A 408 7.33 -63.53 3.75
C PRO A 408 6.32 -64.68 3.87
N LYS A 409 5.59 -64.94 2.78
CA LYS A 409 4.62 -66.03 2.66
C LYS A 409 4.64 -66.60 1.24
N LYS A 410 3.98 -67.75 1.00
CA LYS A 410 3.88 -68.28 -0.37
C LYS A 410 3.02 -67.38 -1.24
N ARG A 411 3.19 -67.50 -2.55
CA ARG A 411 2.46 -66.76 -3.59
C ARG A 411 0.95 -66.85 -3.39
N GLY A 412 0.30 -65.71 -3.16
CA GLY A 412 -1.14 -65.60 -2.93
C GLY A 412 -1.60 -65.59 -1.47
N GLU A 413 -0.72 -65.84 -0.49
CA GLU A 413 -1.07 -65.88 0.94
C GLU A 413 -0.98 -64.51 1.67
N SER A 414 -0.29 -63.54 1.07
CA SER A 414 -0.22 -62.15 1.55
C SER A 414 -1.19 -61.28 0.74
N VAL A 415 -2.16 -60.67 1.44
CA VAL A 415 -3.31 -60.00 0.84
C VAL A 415 -3.29 -58.52 1.25
N VAL A 416 -3.15 -57.63 0.27
CA VAL A 416 -2.97 -56.18 0.49
C VAL A 416 -4.12 -55.42 -0.14
N ASP A 417 -4.81 -54.62 0.65
CA ASP A 417 -5.81 -53.68 0.16
C ASP A 417 -5.14 -52.34 -0.20
N VAL A 418 -5.22 -51.96 -1.47
CA VAL A 418 -4.84 -50.62 -1.93
C VAL A 418 -6.08 -49.77 -2.08
N THR A 419 -6.09 -48.65 -1.37
CA THR A 419 -7.14 -47.63 -1.40
C THR A 419 -6.58 -46.37 -2.01
N LEU A 420 -7.25 -45.83 -3.02
CA LEU A 420 -6.98 -44.53 -3.62
C LEU A 420 -8.11 -43.58 -3.24
N GLU A 421 -7.76 -42.44 -2.65
CA GLU A 421 -8.70 -41.39 -2.26
C GLU A 421 -8.33 -40.09 -2.95
N VAL A 422 -9.31 -39.41 -3.53
CA VAL A 422 -9.15 -38.04 -4.05
C VAL A 422 -10.01 -37.11 -3.22
N ASP A 423 -9.40 -36.03 -2.74
CA ASP A 423 -9.97 -35.07 -1.80
C ASP A 423 -10.82 -33.96 -2.49
N HIS A 424 -11.13 -32.88 -1.76
CA HIS A 424 -11.83 -31.71 -2.29
C HIS A 424 -11.01 -30.79 -3.21
N ASN A 425 -9.68 -30.96 -3.28
CA ASN A 425 -8.76 -30.19 -4.14
C ASN A 425 -8.43 -30.93 -5.45
N GLY A 426 -8.70 -32.23 -5.51
CA GLY A 426 -8.26 -33.12 -6.59
C GLY A 426 -6.88 -33.72 -6.33
N ILE A 427 -6.43 -33.78 -5.07
CA ILE A 427 -5.15 -34.35 -4.63
C ILE A 427 -5.37 -35.83 -4.29
N LEU A 428 -4.44 -36.69 -4.72
CA LEU A 428 -4.51 -38.15 -4.55
C LEU A 428 -3.74 -38.61 -3.30
N GLN A 429 -4.42 -39.34 -2.42
CA GLN A 429 -3.82 -40.14 -1.36
C GLN A 429 -3.93 -41.63 -1.69
N ALA A 430 -2.92 -42.41 -1.30
CA ALA A 430 -2.95 -43.86 -1.40
C ALA A 430 -2.65 -44.52 -0.04
N THR A 431 -3.41 -45.55 0.30
CA THR A 431 -3.19 -46.37 1.49
C THR A 431 -3.06 -47.83 1.07
N ALA A 432 -1.95 -48.47 1.44
CA ALA A 432 -1.74 -49.89 1.29
C ALA A 432 -1.82 -50.55 2.69
N LEU A 433 -2.73 -51.51 2.86
CA LEU A 433 -3.02 -52.19 4.13
C LEU A 433 -2.88 -53.70 3.96
N ASP A 434 -1.96 -54.35 4.69
CA ASP A 434 -1.92 -55.81 4.77
C ASP A 434 -3.05 -56.30 5.67
N LEU A 435 -3.97 -57.07 5.11
CA LEU A 435 -5.12 -57.61 5.83
C LEU A 435 -4.72 -58.66 6.87
N ASN A 436 -3.56 -59.31 6.72
CA ASN A 436 -3.09 -60.32 7.67
C ASN A 436 -2.60 -59.70 8.98
N THR A 437 -1.79 -58.64 8.90
CA THR A 437 -1.24 -57.96 10.10
C THR A 437 -2.08 -56.77 10.57
N LYS A 438 -3.01 -56.28 9.73
CA LYS A 438 -3.72 -55.00 9.89
C LYS A 438 -2.79 -53.78 9.99
N LYS A 439 -1.53 -53.91 9.57
CA LYS A 439 -0.59 -52.79 9.42
C LYS A 439 -0.68 -52.25 7.99
N GLY A 440 -0.61 -50.94 7.86
CA GLY A 440 -0.65 -50.27 6.57
C GLY A 440 0.20 -49.01 6.57
N ILE A 441 0.50 -48.56 5.36
CA ILE A 441 1.15 -47.28 5.08
C ILE A 441 0.14 -46.43 4.31
N THR A 442 -0.08 -45.20 4.78
CA THR A 442 -0.72 -44.15 3.98
C THR A 442 0.38 -43.24 3.46
N THR A 443 0.45 -43.12 2.15
CA THR A 443 1.32 -42.19 1.43
C THR A 443 0.41 -41.29 0.63
N THR A 444 0.40 -39.98 0.93
CA THR A 444 -0.06 -39.00 -0.06
C THR A 444 0.82 -39.21 -1.29
N ILE A 445 0.27 -39.61 -2.44
CA ILE A 445 1.05 -39.73 -3.67
C ILE A 445 1.21 -38.33 -4.25
N VAL A 446 2.05 -37.57 -3.54
CA VAL A 446 2.75 -36.44 -4.11
C VAL A 446 3.79 -37.01 -5.05
N TYR A 447 4.01 -36.32 -6.15
CA TYR A 447 5.03 -36.68 -7.12
C TYR A 447 6.42 -36.63 -6.49
N ASP A 448 7.13 -37.75 -6.55
CA ASP A 448 8.53 -37.79 -6.21
C ASP A 448 9.34 -36.87 -7.17
N HIS A 449 10.39 -36.26 -6.64
CA HIS A 449 11.33 -35.37 -7.35
C HIS A 449 10.72 -34.05 -7.89
N CYS A 450 9.77 -33.44 -7.17
CA CYS A 450 9.26 -32.07 -7.43
C CYS A 450 8.82 -31.28 -6.18
N THR A 451 9.01 -31.82 -4.97
CA THR A 451 8.63 -31.20 -3.69
C THR A 451 9.86 -30.65 -2.97
N PHE A 452 9.77 -29.43 -2.44
CA PHE A 452 10.75 -28.95 -1.45
C PHE A 452 10.55 -29.68 -0.12
N THR A 453 11.63 -30.13 0.49
CA THR A 453 11.62 -30.59 1.88
C THR A 453 11.34 -29.42 2.82
N GLN A 454 10.83 -29.68 4.04
CA GLN A 454 10.57 -28.60 5.01
C GLN A 454 11.77 -27.65 5.23
N PRO A 455 13.03 -28.12 5.42
CA PRO A 455 14.16 -27.20 5.56
C PRO A 455 14.44 -26.37 4.29
N GLU A 456 14.16 -26.88 3.07
CA GLU A 456 14.25 -26.07 1.84
C GLU A 456 13.10 -25.06 1.74
N ILE A 457 11.89 -25.40 2.22
CA ILE A 457 10.78 -24.44 2.36
C ILE A 457 11.17 -23.33 3.35
N ASP A 458 11.80 -23.69 4.47
CA ASP A 458 12.25 -22.74 5.49
C ASP A 458 13.40 -21.85 4.96
N GLU A 459 14.36 -22.41 4.21
CA GLU A 459 15.44 -21.67 3.54
C GLU A 459 14.89 -20.71 2.47
N ILE A 460 13.99 -21.16 1.60
CA ILE A 460 13.34 -20.33 0.58
C ILE A 460 12.46 -19.25 1.24
N THR A 461 11.83 -19.55 2.37
CA THR A 461 11.05 -18.56 3.14
C THR A 461 11.96 -17.49 3.73
N SER A 462 13.07 -17.89 4.35
CA SER A 462 14.10 -16.96 4.88
C SER A 462 14.67 -16.07 3.76
N GLN A 463 15.05 -16.66 2.62
CA GLN A 463 15.52 -15.90 1.46
C GLN A 463 14.44 -14.96 0.91
N SER A 464 13.16 -15.35 0.99
CA SER A 464 12.00 -14.52 0.62
C SER A 464 11.70 -13.41 1.62
N GLU A 465 12.26 -13.45 2.84
CA GLU A 465 12.26 -12.35 3.80
C GLU A 465 13.44 -11.40 3.58
N GLU A 466 14.64 -11.92 3.31
CA GLU A 466 15.79 -11.11 2.87
C GLU A 466 15.46 -10.32 1.59
N ASP A 467 14.89 -10.99 0.59
CA ASP A 467 14.42 -10.36 -0.65
C ASP A 467 13.37 -9.28 -0.35
N ARG A 468 12.45 -9.50 0.61
CA ARG A 468 11.48 -8.47 1.03
C ARG A 468 12.18 -7.25 1.65
N LEU A 469 13.15 -7.46 2.52
CA LEU A 469 13.92 -6.38 3.15
C LEU A 469 14.75 -5.60 2.12
N PHE A 470 15.33 -6.29 1.13
CA PHE A 470 15.99 -5.67 -0.01
C PHE A 470 15.01 -4.84 -0.84
N ASP A 471 13.82 -5.38 -1.13
CA ASP A 471 12.80 -4.73 -1.95
C ASP A 471 12.16 -3.52 -1.24
N GLU A 472 11.96 -3.58 0.08
CA GLU A 472 11.57 -2.44 0.93
C GLU A 472 12.66 -1.36 0.95
N THR A 473 13.93 -1.75 1.12
CA THR A 473 15.09 -0.84 1.06
C THR A 473 15.21 -0.19 -0.32
N PHE A 474 14.98 -0.95 -1.41
CA PHE A 474 14.97 -0.44 -2.77
C PHE A 474 13.83 0.56 -2.98
N LYS A 475 12.61 0.25 -2.53
CA LYS A 475 11.44 1.14 -2.59
C LYS A 475 11.68 2.44 -1.80
N ILE A 476 12.37 2.37 -0.65
CA ILE A 476 12.77 3.55 0.12
C ILE A 476 13.83 4.36 -0.62
N ARG A 477 14.88 3.72 -1.16
CA ARG A 477 15.95 4.37 -1.94
C ARG A 477 15.39 5.08 -3.18
N TYR A 478 14.56 4.41 -3.98
CA TYR A 478 13.94 4.98 -5.18
C TYR A 478 13.06 6.20 -4.85
N LYS A 479 12.29 6.15 -3.75
CA LYS A 479 11.52 7.31 -3.24
C LYS A 479 12.40 8.47 -2.78
N GLN A 480 13.66 8.25 -2.38
CA GLN A 480 14.59 9.34 -2.05
C GLN A 480 15.33 9.87 -3.28
N LEU A 481 15.65 9.02 -4.27
CA LEU A 481 16.14 9.42 -5.60
C LEU A 481 15.14 10.37 -6.27
N GLN A 482 13.89 9.94 -6.47
CA GLN A 482 12.84 10.72 -7.12
C GLN A 482 12.65 12.09 -6.44
N LYS A 483 12.51 12.12 -5.11
CA LYS A 483 12.38 13.37 -4.31
C LYS A 483 13.60 14.29 -4.38
N SER A 484 14.75 13.80 -4.85
CA SER A 484 15.96 14.60 -5.06
C SER A 484 16.06 15.09 -6.50
N GLU A 485 15.64 14.28 -7.48
CA GLU A 485 15.47 14.69 -8.88
C GLU A 485 14.41 15.80 -8.99
N ASP A 486 13.21 15.59 -8.42
CA ASP A 486 12.12 16.58 -8.37
C ASP A 486 12.62 17.94 -7.85
N MET A 487 13.43 17.93 -6.78
CA MET A 487 14.00 19.14 -6.17
C MET A 487 15.09 19.78 -7.02
N ALA A 488 15.96 18.98 -7.64
CA ALA A 488 17.06 19.50 -8.46
C ALA A 488 16.53 20.13 -9.76
N TYR A 489 15.54 19.53 -10.42
CA TYR A 489 14.89 20.11 -11.59
C TYR A 489 14.05 21.35 -11.26
N ASP A 490 13.33 21.36 -10.12
CA ASP A 490 12.64 22.56 -9.63
C ASP A 490 13.64 23.71 -9.35
N TYR A 491 14.78 23.41 -8.71
CA TYR A 491 15.83 24.41 -8.50
C TYR A 491 16.46 24.91 -9.79
N LYS A 492 16.72 24.05 -10.80
CA LYS A 492 17.21 24.48 -12.11
C LYS A 492 16.25 25.48 -12.78
N HIS A 493 14.98 25.11 -12.90
CA HIS A 493 13.94 25.94 -13.51
C HIS A 493 13.67 27.25 -12.74
N ARG A 494 13.81 27.25 -11.40
CA ARG A 494 13.74 28.48 -10.60
C ARG A 494 14.97 29.37 -10.76
N LEU A 495 16.18 28.81 -10.82
CA LEU A 495 17.40 29.57 -11.08
C LEU A 495 17.33 30.25 -12.46
N GLU A 496 16.98 29.50 -13.51
CA GLU A 496 16.81 30.01 -14.87
C GLU A 496 15.89 31.24 -14.95
N LYS A 497 14.82 31.28 -14.15
CA LYS A 497 13.90 32.42 -14.04
C LYS A 497 14.48 33.66 -13.37
N ILE A 498 15.46 33.52 -12.47
CA ILE A 498 16.11 34.65 -11.78
C ILE A 498 17.48 35.01 -12.37
N ARG A 499 17.84 34.46 -13.54
CA ARG A 499 19.10 34.69 -14.25
C ARG A 499 19.43 36.17 -14.56
N GLY A 500 18.43 37.05 -14.54
CA GLY A 500 18.61 38.51 -14.68
C GLY A 500 18.61 39.30 -13.36
N SER A 501 18.37 38.64 -12.22
CA SER A 501 18.16 39.26 -10.91
C SER A 501 19.21 38.85 -9.85
N VAL A 502 20.20 38.05 -10.26
CA VAL A 502 21.31 37.57 -9.43
C VAL A 502 22.62 37.92 -10.15
N ASP A 503 23.67 38.18 -9.38
CA ASP A 503 25.03 38.29 -9.92
C ASP A 503 25.42 37.09 -10.81
N ARG A 504 26.24 37.32 -11.84
CA ARG A 504 26.62 36.32 -12.84
C ARG A 504 27.51 35.22 -12.29
N GLU A 505 28.49 35.53 -11.45
CA GLU A 505 29.40 34.52 -10.88
C GLU A 505 28.63 33.65 -9.87
N LYS A 506 27.84 34.29 -9.00
CA LYS A 506 26.94 33.60 -8.07
C LYS A 506 25.91 32.73 -8.81
N PHE A 507 25.32 33.22 -9.90
CA PHE A 507 24.41 32.44 -10.73
C PHE A 507 25.09 31.20 -11.34
N SER A 508 26.29 31.37 -11.92
CA SER A 508 27.04 30.26 -12.52
C SER A 508 27.37 29.19 -11.48
N HIS A 509 27.93 29.57 -10.33
CA HIS A 509 28.26 28.63 -9.25
C HIS A 509 27.06 27.82 -8.73
N LEU A 510 25.86 28.41 -8.75
CA LEU A 510 24.62 27.75 -8.32
C LEU A 510 24.05 26.82 -9.39
N MET A 511 24.08 27.23 -10.66
CA MET A 511 23.74 26.34 -11.78
C MET A 511 24.69 25.15 -11.82
N ASP A 512 26.00 25.37 -11.74
CA ASP A 512 27.00 24.28 -11.68
C ASP A 512 26.76 23.33 -10.50
N ALA A 513 26.27 23.83 -9.36
CA ALA A 513 25.93 23.00 -8.21
C ALA A 513 24.68 22.15 -8.44
N VAL A 514 23.65 22.71 -9.07
CA VAL A 514 22.41 21.99 -9.44
C VAL A 514 22.68 20.98 -10.56
N GLU A 515 23.40 21.35 -11.60
CA GLU A 515 23.66 20.48 -12.76
C GLU A 515 24.61 19.32 -12.41
N ARG A 516 25.59 19.52 -11.52
CA ARG A 516 26.36 18.40 -10.95
C ARG A 516 25.51 17.45 -10.12
N GLU A 517 24.49 17.94 -9.41
CA GLU A 517 23.58 17.06 -8.68
C GLU A 517 22.61 16.32 -9.62
N ILE A 518 22.06 16.98 -10.64
CA ILE A 518 21.26 16.32 -11.71
C ILE A 518 22.09 15.25 -12.42
N CYS A 519 23.35 15.55 -12.78
CA CYS A 519 24.26 14.60 -13.40
C CYS A 519 24.56 13.39 -12.48
N TRP A 520 24.72 13.62 -11.17
CA TRP A 520 24.94 12.54 -10.21
C TRP A 520 23.69 11.67 -10.01
N LEU A 521 22.50 12.28 -9.90
CA LEU A 521 21.23 11.57 -9.76
C LEU A 521 20.91 10.72 -11.00
N SER A 522 21.14 11.28 -12.20
CA SER A 522 20.93 10.61 -13.50
C SER A 522 21.77 9.34 -13.68
N GLY A 523 22.87 9.20 -12.92
CA GLY A 523 23.72 8.00 -12.89
C GLY A 523 23.19 6.85 -12.02
N PHE A 524 21.95 6.94 -11.49
CA PHE A 524 21.32 5.96 -10.60
C PHE A 524 22.25 5.40 -9.49
N PRO A 525 22.88 6.28 -8.68
CA PRO A 525 23.95 5.90 -7.77
C PRO A 525 23.47 4.92 -6.69
N LYS A 526 24.13 3.77 -6.57
CA LYS A 526 23.75 2.66 -5.68
C LYS A 526 24.08 2.92 -4.18
N VAL A 527 23.86 4.15 -3.70
CA VAL A 527 24.12 4.59 -2.32
C VAL A 527 22.94 4.35 -1.36
N PRO A 528 23.16 4.35 -0.03
CA PRO A 528 22.10 4.28 0.97
C PRO A 528 21.06 5.42 0.89
N PRO A 529 19.82 5.23 1.39
CA PRO A 529 18.80 6.28 1.40
C PRO A 529 19.15 7.54 2.20
N SER A 530 20.08 7.42 3.17
CA SER A 530 20.67 8.54 3.92
C SER A 530 21.41 9.51 3.01
N ASP A 531 22.07 9.03 1.97
CA ASP A 531 23.07 9.81 1.24
C ASP A 531 22.37 10.76 0.26
N TYR A 532 21.28 10.27 -0.35
CA TYR A 532 20.29 11.11 -1.04
C TYR A 532 19.74 12.21 -0.13
N LEU A 533 19.44 11.91 1.14
CA LEU A 533 18.97 12.92 2.10
C LEU A 533 20.06 13.96 2.44
N HIS A 534 21.31 13.52 2.66
CA HIS A 534 22.44 14.41 2.93
C HIS A 534 22.77 15.32 1.75
N ARG A 535 22.87 14.78 0.53
CA ARG A 535 23.15 15.58 -0.67
C ARG A 535 22.01 16.54 -1.00
N ARG A 536 20.74 16.11 -0.86
CA ARG A 536 19.58 16.99 -1.00
C ARG A 536 19.56 18.11 0.06
N ARG A 537 19.96 17.82 1.31
CA ARG A 537 20.18 18.85 2.34
C ARG A 537 21.28 19.83 1.93
N ALA A 538 22.42 19.34 1.46
CA ALA A 538 23.55 20.18 1.02
C ALA A 538 23.23 21.05 -0.22
N LEU A 539 22.49 20.53 -1.21
CA LEU A 539 22.01 21.32 -2.34
C LEU A 539 21.02 22.39 -1.88
N ARG A 540 20.05 22.03 -1.02
CA ARG A 540 19.12 22.98 -0.41
C ARG A 540 19.85 24.10 0.31
N LEU A 541 20.83 23.79 1.16
CA LEU A 541 21.61 24.80 1.89
C LEU A 541 22.38 25.76 0.96
N LYS A 542 22.80 25.31 -0.24
CA LYS A 542 23.49 26.17 -1.22
C LYS A 542 22.54 27.03 -2.05
N VAL A 543 21.43 26.47 -2.53
CA VAL A 543 20.56 27.13 -3.52
C VAL A 543 19.42 27.92 -2.86
N TYR A 544 18.81 27.39 -1.79
CA TYR A 544 17.67 27.98 -1.11
C TYR A 544 17.93 29.41 -0.57
N PRO A 545 19.12 29.75 -0.03
CA PRO A 545 19.42 31.12 0.38
C PRO A 545 19.37 32.12 -0.79
N THR A 546 19.69 31.72 -2.02
CA THR A 546 19.69 32.67 -3.15
C THR A 546 18.28 33.05 -3.59
N PHE A 547 17.31 32.13 -3.51
CA PHE A 547 15.89 32.47 -3.63
C PHE A 547 15.43 33.37 -2.48
N TYR A 548 15.93 33.14 -1.26
CA TYR A 548 15.62 33.96 -0.10
C TYR A 548 16.22 35.36 -0.16
N TYR A 549 17.47 35.55 -0.61
CA TYR A 549 18.12 36.87 -0.65
C TYR A 549 17.53 37.84 -1.69
N SER A 550 16.73 37.38 -2.65
CA SER A 550 15.86 38.25 -3.44
C SER A 550 14.57 38.70 -2.71
N THR A 551 14.22 38.06 -1.59
CA THR A 551 12.98 38.27 -0.82
C THR A 551 13.16 37.92 0.68
N MET A 552 13.96 38.69 1.43
CA MET A 552 14.07 38.58 2.91
C MET A 552 13.26 39.68 3.61
N SER A 553 12.82 39.55 4.87
CA SER A 553 13.36 38.70 5.96
C SER A 553 12.26 37.95 6.79
N PRO A 554 12.54 37.23 7.90
CA PRO A 554 12.17 35.80 8.09
C PRO A 554 11.00 35.60 9.11
N SER A 555 10.52 34.44 9.62
CA SER A 555 10.98 33.04 9.92
C SER A 555 9.80 32.26 10.61
N LEU A 556 9.71 30.89 10.74
CA LEU A 556 8.77 30.06 11.63
C LEU A 556 8.56 28.57 11.16
N PRO A 557 8.82 27.42 11.87
CA PRO A 557 7.78 26.48 12.44
C PRO A 557 8.24 25.30 13.41
N PHE A 558 8.03 23.99 13.09
CA PHE A 558 7.45 22.97 14.03
C PHE A 558 7.57 21.40 13.80
N LEU A 559 8.29 20.68 14.70
CA LEU A 559 8.09 19.35 15.42
C LEU A 559 7.55 17.96 14.82
N ARG A 560 7.86 16.77 15.48
CA ARG A 560 6.98 15.53 15.78
C ARG A 560 7.55 14.03 15.89
N LEU A 561 6.89 12.98 15.28
CA LEU A 561 6.32 11.61 15.72
C LEU A 561 7.13 10.25 15.65
N PRO A 562 6.81 9.05 16.26
CA PRO A 562 5.50 8.31 16.46
C PRO A 562 5.35 7.54 17.83
N TYR A 563 4.27 6.87 18.31
CA TYR A 563 2.95 6.40 17.78
C TYR A 563 1.84 6.15 18.89
N LEU A 564 0.77 5.38 18.54
CA LEU A 564 -0.46 4.93 19.28
C LEU A 564 -0.26 3.76 20.30
N PRO A 565 -1.28 3.04 20.90
CA PRO A 565 -2.78 3.00 20.73
C PRO A 565 -3.55 3.24 22.08
N MET A 566 -4.83 2.90 22.37
CA MET A 566 -6.04 2.24 21.77
C MET A 566 -7.30 3.06 22.24
N LYS A 567 -8.53 3.06 21.68
CA LYS A 567 -9.53 2.10 21.14
C LYS A 567 -10.56 1.56 22.17
N GLN A 568 -11.85 1.82 21.88
CA GLN A 568 -13.09 1.32 22.50
C GLN A 568 -13.36 1.69 23.97
N LEU A 569 -14.27 2.67 24.16
CA LEU A 569 -15.09 3.08 25.32
C LEU A 569 -15.30 4.61 25.18
N LEU A 570 -16.50 5.19 25.07
CA LEU A 570 -17.87 4.68 25.02
C LEU A 570 -18.68 5.49 23.99
N ASP A 571 -19.71 4.87 23.43
CA ASP A 571 -20.82 5.55 22.75
C ASP A 571 -21.79 6.19 23.77
N HIS A 572 -22.74 6.99 23.25
CA HIS A 572 -23.85 7.68 23.92
C HIS A 572 -23.63 9.10 24.47
N MET A 573 -24.72 9.87 24.31
CA MET A 573 -25.06 11.20 24.85
C MET A 573 -24.53 12.45 24.12
N ASP A 574 -25.48 13.36 23.88
CA ASP A 574 -25.29 14.67 23.26
C ASP A 574 -24.59 15.67 24.19
N PHE A 575 -24.08 16.75 23.62
CA PHE A 575 -23.35 17.79 24.35
C PHE A 575 -23.78 19.20 23.94
N MET A 576 -23.89 20.08 24.93
CA MET A 576 -24.02 21.53 24.75
C MET A 576 -22.71 22.23 25.08
N ASP A 577 -22.34 23.25 24.30
CA ASP A 577 -21.19 24.11 24.56
C ASP A 577 -21.67 25.49 25.03
N ILE A 578 -21.12 25.99 26.15
CA ILE A 578 -21.43 27.30 26.71
C ILE A 578 -20.24 28.24 26.44
N VAL A 579 -20.51 29.41 25.84
CA VAL A 579 -19.52 30.48 25.71
C VAL A 579 -19.47 31.25 27.03
N ASN A 580 -18.28 31.69 27.44
CA ASN A 580 -18.12 32.59 28.60
C ASN A 580 -17.15 33.72 28.24
N LEU A 581 -17.31 34.88 28.90
CA LEU A 581 -16.72 36.13 28.47
C LEU A 581 -16.42 36.99 29.71
N SER A 582 -15.15 37.02 30.12
CA SER A 582 -14.73 37.48 31.45
C SER A 582 -13.65 38.54 31.35
N MET A 583 -13.91 39.74 31.87
CA MET A 583 -12.95 40.84 31.91
C MET A 583 -11.92 40.65 33.02
N CYS A 584 -10.66 41.04 32.79
CA CYS A 584 -9.59 40.88 33.77
C CYS A 584 -9.17 42.25 34.35
N SER A 585 -9.75 42.59 35.51
CA SER A 585 -9.59 43.87 36.24
C SER A 585 -10.14 45.13 35.55
N GLU A 586 -10.81 45.97 36.34
CA GLU A 586 -11.41 47.27 35.98
C GLU A 586 -10.42 48.32 35.44
N LYS A 587 -9.12 48.04 35.49
CA LYS A 587 -8.04 48.96 35.07
C LYS A 587 -7.27 48.50 33.83
N SER A 588 -7.64 47.37 33.21
CA SER A 588 -6.94 46.88 32.01
C SER A 588 -7.66 47.23 30.71
N ARG A 589 -6.90 47.56 29.65
CA ARG A 589 -7.42 47.76 28.29
C ARG A 589 -7.62 46.43 27.54
N VAL A 590 -8.04 45.38 28.25
CA VAL A 590 -7.91 43.98 27.80
C VAL A 590 -9.22 43.23 27.91
N VAL A 591 -9.67 42.66 26.79
CA VAL A 591 -10.83 41.76 26.72
C VAL A 591 -10.33 40.33 26.56
N ILE A 592 -10.84 39.40 27.37
CA ILE A 592 -10.51 37.97 27.27
C ILE A 592 -11.77 37.18 26.97
N LEU A 593 -11.81 36.55 25.79
CA LEU A 593 -12.85 35.62 25.38
C LEU A 593 -12.43 34.21 25.80
N SER A 594 -13.30 33.46 26.49
CA SER A 594 -12.91 32.20 27.17
C SER A 594 -14.02 31.15 27.10
N ILE A 595 -13.99 30.25 26.11
CA ILE A 595 -15.01 29.19 26.01
C ILE A 595 -14.75 28.13 27.09
N LYS A 596 -15.77 27.88 27.92
CA LYS A 596 -15.77 26.86 28.97
C LYS A 596 -16.92 25.87 28.75
N ARG A 597 -16.59 24.63 28.43
CA ARG A 597 -17.59 23.55 28.39
C ARG A 597 -17.74 23.01 29.81
N PHE A 598 -18.94 23.12 30.38
CA PHE A 598 -19.25 22.42 31.63
C PHE A 598 -19.65 20.97 31.30
N PRO A 599 -19.21 19.96 32.09
CA PRO A 599 -19.75 18.61 31.99
C PRO A 599 -21.19 18.59 32.54
N SER A 600 -21.87 17.44 32.46
CA SER A 600 -23.26 17.35 32.91
C SER A 600 -23.35 17.55 34.44
N THR A 601 -24.52 17.92 34.95
CA THR A 601 -24.74 18.06 36.40
C THR A 601 -24.56 16.76 37.20
N LYS A 602 -24.48 15.59 36.54
CA LYS A 602 -24.12 14.32 37.18
C LYS A 602 -22.62 14.16 37.41
N ASP A 603 -21.77 14.85 36.66
CA ASP A 603 -20.31 14.70 36.71
C ASP A 603 -19.67 15.57 37.80
N LEU A 604 -20.37 16.65 38.21
CA LEU A 604 -19.91 17.64 39.18
C LEU A 604 -19.92 17.16 40.64
N ILE A 605 -20.50 16.00 40.93
CA ILE A 605 -20.73 15.49 42.29
C ILE A 605 -20.17 14.06 42.40
N ASP A 606 -19.64 13.70 43.57
CA ASP A 606 -19.16 12.35 43.90
C ASP A 606 -20.26 11.45 44.51
N GLU A 607 -19.92 10.18 44.70
CA GLU A 607 -20.82 9.15 45.27
C GLU A 607 -21.28 9.47 46.71
N ASN A 608 -20.66 10.45 47.37
CA ASN A 608 -20.97 10.92 48.73
C ASN A 608 -21.64 12.31 48.72
N ASN A 609 -22.19 12.73 47.58
CA ASN A 609 -22.85 14.01 47.38
C ASN A 609 -21.94 15.25 47.56
N ARG A 610 -20.62 15.12 47.39
CA ARG A 610 -19.65 16.22 47.47
C ARG A 610 -19.27 16.74 46.09
N MET A 611 -19.09 18.06 45.97
CA MET A 611 -18.73 18.70 44.71
C MET A 611 -17.27 18.38 44.32
N LYS A 612 -17.05 17.86 43.11
CA LYS A 612 -15.72 17.49 42.58
C LYS A 612 -14.94 18.71 42.08
N VAL A 613 -14.40 19.49 43.01
CA VAL A 613 -13.63 20.71 42.69
C VAL A 613 -12.17 20.36 42.33
N ASN A 614 -11.93 19.86 41.09
CA ASN A 614 -10.61 19.96 40.45
C ASN A 614 -10.56 19.62 38.93
N PHE A 615 -11.51 20.13 38.13
CA PHE A 615 -11.36 20.17 36.66
C PHE A 615 -11.73 21.55 36.12
N ILE A 616 -10.89 22.08 35.21
CA ILE A 616 -11.13 23.36 34.52
C ILE A 616 -10.85 23.18 33.02
N ASP A 617 -11.73 22.43 32.35
CA ASP A 617 -11.62 22.17 30.92
C ASP A 617 -11.99 23.40 30.08
N PHE A 618 -10.99 24.24 29.82
CA PHE A 618 -11.07 25.33 28.86
C PHE A 618 -10.93 24.80 27.42
N LEU A 619 -11.75 25.31 26.50
CA LEU A 619 -11.69 24.91 25.09
C LEU A 619 -10.89 25.90 24.23
N PHE A 620 -10.93 27.20 24.55
CA PHE A 620 -10.29 28.25 23.75
C PHE A 620 -10.16 29.56 24.53
N HIS A 621 -9.00 30.24 24.45
CA HIS A 621 -8.80 31.58 25.01
C HIS A 621 -8.20 32.56 23.99
N LEU A 622 -8.86 33.71 23.84
CA LEU A 622 -8.42 34.82 22.99
C LEU A 622 -8.25 36.09 23.84
N ARG A 623 -7.07 36.73 23.77
CA ARG A 623 -6.84 38.04 24.40
C ARG A 623 -6.76 39.13 23.33
N LEU A 624 -7.74 40.04 23.40
CA LEU A 624 -7.85 41.25 22.59
C LEU A 624 -7.42 42.46 23.42
N GLU A 625 -6.79 43.45 22.80
CA GLU A 625 -6.16 44.59 23.48
C GLU A 625 -6.59 45.90 22.80
N LEU A 626 -7.22 46.80 23.56
CA LEU A 626 -7.92 47.97 23.03
C LEU A 626 -6.96 49.17 22.85
N PRO A 627 -7.22 50.06 21.86
CA PRO A 627 -6.43 51.27 21.68
C PRO A 627 -6.42 52.16 22.92
N THR A 628 -5.39 52.98 23.06
CA THR A 628 -5.19 53.87 24.22
C THR A 628 -6.34 54.86 24.45
N SER A 629 -7.08 55.19 23.39
CA SER A 629 -8.26 56.07 23.38
C SER A 629 -9.57 55.41 23.83
N VAL A 630 -9.63 54.09 23.97
CA VAL A 630 -10.85 53.35 24.34
C VAL A 630 -10.77 52.90 25.80
N PHE A 631 -11.75 53.32 26.60
CA PHE A 631 -11.94 52.87 27.98
C PHE A 631 -13.24 52.07 28.10
N LEU A 632 -13.08 50.79 28.44
CA LEU A 632 -14.14 49.83 28.71
C LEU A 632 -14.27 49.69 30.23
N GLU A 633 -15.45 49.97 30.77
CA GLU A 633 -15.74 49.96 32.21
C GLU A 633 -16.25 48.60 32.67
N GLN A 634 -17.06 47.95 31.84
CA GLN A 634 -17.70 46.67 32.18
C GLN A 634 -18.00 45.86 30.92
N VAL A 635 -17.91 44.53 31.06
CA VAL A 635 -18.51 43.58 30.12
C VAL A 635 -19.39 42.61 30.90
N THR A 636 -20.62 42.43 30.44
CA THR A 636 -21.51 41.35 30.88
C THR A 636 -21.87 40.47 29.68
N PHE A 637 -22.04 39.17 29.93
CA PHE A 637 -22.38 38.19 28.91
C PHE A 637 -23.32 37.16 29.51
N ASP A 638 -24.53 37.07 28.96
CA ASP A 638 -25.64 36.27 29.48
C ASP A 638 -26.19 35.38 28.35
N ILE A 639 -26.43 34.10 28.63
CA ILE A 639 -27.10 33.15 27.74
C ILE A 639 -28.42 32.75 28.40
N GLU A 640 -29.52 32.73 27.64
CA GLU A 640 -30.81 32.28 28.18
C GLU A 640 -30.83 30.76 28.40
N PRO A 641 -31.62 30.23 29.36
CA PRO A 641 -31.50 28.83 29.82
C PRO A 641 -31.75 27.75 28.75
N ASP A 642 -32.35 28.11 27.62
CA ASP A 642 -32.63 27.24 26.47
C ASP A 642 -31.61 27.41 25.32
N CYS A 643 -30.59 28.25 25.51
CA CYS A 643 -29.54 28.59 24.55
C CYS A 643 -30.01 29.24 23.23
N ASN A 644 -31.26 29.70 23.13
CA ASN A 644 -31.79 30.29 21.88
C ASN A 644 -31.46 31.79 21.68
N MET A 645 -31.00 32.46 22.74
CA MET A 645 -30.46 33.83 22.71
C MET A 645 -29.19 33.95 23.57
N ALA A 646 -28.21 34.72 23.08
CA ALA A 646 -27.06 35.18 23.86
C ALA A 646 -26.93 36.71 23.76
N THR A 647 -26.60 37.36 24.88
CA THR A 647 -26.52 38.82 25.01
C THR A 647 -25.13 39.23 25.51
N ILE A 648 -24.48 40.17 24.80
CA ILE A 648 -23.18 40.76 25.18
C ILE A 648 -23.36 42.25 25.44
N GLN A 649 -23.16 42.70 26.67
CA GLN A 649 -23.24 44.11 27.06
C GLN A 649 -21.83 44.66 27.27
N LEU A 650 -21.46 45.69 26.51
CA LEU A 650 -20.20 46.44 26.62
C LEU A 650 -20.50 47.85 27.15
N LYS A 651 -20.01 48.18 28.34
CA LYS A 651 -20.12 49.54 28.90
C LYS A 651 -18.81 50.29 28.66
N LEU A 652 -18.84 51.25 27.75
CA LEU A 652 -17.75 52.21 27.51
C LEU A 652 -18.07 53.50 28.28
N LYS A 653 -17.04 54.26 28.67
CA LYS A 653 -17.17 55.46 29.52
C LYS A 653 -18.26 56.47 29.12
N ASN A 654 -18.55 56.58 27.82
CA ASN A 654 -19.56 57.50 27.28
C ASN A 654 -20.74 56.80 26.56
N ARG A 655 -20.77 55.46 26.44
CA ARG A 655 -21.77 54.70 25.65
C ARG A 655 -21.94 53.28 26.16
N LYS A 656 -23.17 52.77 26.23
CA LYS A 656 -23.44 51.33 26.30
C LYS A 656 -23.63 50.78 24.89
N ILE A 657 -23.13 49.57 24.63
CA ILE A 657 -23.41 48.79 23.42
C ILE A 657 -23.95 47.46 23.90
N THR A 658 -25.08 47.01 23.35
CA THR A 658 -25.59 45.66 23.62
C THR A 658 -25.73 44.92 22.30
N ILE A 659 -25.14 43.74 22.23
CA ILE A 659 -25.15 42.82 21.10
C ILE A 659 -26.04 41.64 21.47
N TYR A 660 -27.00 41.31 20.62
CA TYR A 660 -27.84 40.12 20.76
C TYR A 660 -27.56 39.17 19.60
N ILE A 661 -27.48 37.88 19.91
CA ILE A 661 -27.21 36.78 18.99
C ILE A 661 -28.36 35.76 19.14
N PHE A 662 -28.95 35.35 18.02
CA PHE A 662 -30.12 34.47 17.96
C PHE A 662 -29.91 33.33 16.96
N THR A 663 -30.56 32.19 17.18
CA THR A 663 -30.80 31.20 16.12
C THR A 663 -31.96 31.66 15.23
N LYS A 664 -32.01 31.23 13.96
CA LYS A 664 -32.99 31.76 12.99
C LYS A 664 -34.46 31.49 13.37
N SER A 665 -34.70 30.48 14.20
CA SER A 665 -36.01 30.07 14.72
C SER A 665 -36.55 30.95 15.86
N SER A 666 -35.71 31.76 16.53
CA SER A 666 -36.07 32.53 17.73
C SER A 666 -36.11 34.06 17.51
N LYS A 667 -36.16 34.52 16.26
CA LYS A 667 -36.15 35.96 15.89
C LYS A 667 -37.29 36.75 16.57
N PRO A 668 -37.00 37.75 17.43
CA PRO A 668 -38.04 38.53 18.11
C PRO A 668 -38.86 39.42 17.16
N SER A 669 -40.15 39.54 17.44
CA SER A 669 -41.13 40.25 16.61
C SER A 669 -41.06 41.79 16.65
N PHE A 670 -40.22 42.37 17.50
CA PHE A 670 -40.07 43.83 17.68
C PHE A 670 -38.88 44.45 16.90
N LEU A 671 -38.20 43.67 16.05
CA LEU A 671 -37.02 44.11 15.29
C LEU A 671 -37.39 44.62 13.89
N ASP A 672 -37.60 45.93 13.77
CA ASP A 672 -37.94 46.59 12.50
C ASP A 672 -36.71 46.83 11.59
N LYS A 673 -36.86 46.47 10.30
CA LYS A 673 -35.96 46.69 9.14
C LYS A 673 -34.43 46.57 9.38
N PRO A 674 -33.79 45.44 9.04
CA PRO A 674 -32.34 45.29 9.11
C PRO A 674 -31.59 46.01 7.98
N GLU A 675 -30.34 46.37 8.25
CA GLU A 675 -29.29 46.49 7.23
C GLU A 675 -28.72 45.09 6.96
N GLU A 676 -28.66 44.65 5.69
CA GLU A 676 -27.87 43.46 5.34
C GLU A 676 -26.38 43.77 5.34
N MET A 677 -25.60 42.93 6.04
CA MET A 677 -24.13 42.94 5.97
C MET A 677 -23.64 41.58 5.48
N THR A 678 -22.68 41.56 4.56
CA THR A 678 -22.06 40.31 4.07
C THR A 678 -20.65 40.16 4.64
N ILE A 679 -20.36 39.02 5.29
CA ILE A 679 -19.00 38.62 5.71
C ILE A 679 -18.71 37.26 5.09
N ASN A 680 -17.56 37.09 4.42
CA ASN A 680 -17.14 35.82 3.81
C ASN A 680 -18.26 35.13 2.98
N GLN A 681 -18.95 35.91 2.14
CA GLN A 681 -20.08 35.50 1.30
C GLN A 681 -21.36 35.03 2.05
N LYS A 682 -21.35 34.97 3.40
CA LYS A 682 -22.56 34.77 4.23
C LYS A 682 -23.22 36.13 4.50
N LYS A 683 -24.55 36.16 4.49
CA LYS A 683 -25.37 37.34 4.84
C LYS A 683 -25.74 37.32 6.33
N PHE A 684 -25.76 38.50 6.94
CA PHE A 684 -26.13 38.75 8.33
C PHE A 684 -27.10 39.93 8.38
N GLU A 685 -28.15 39.84 9.21
CA GLU A 685 -29.06 40.96 9.46
C GLU A 685 -28.54 41.78 10.66
N VAL A 686 -28.41 43.09 10.46
CA VAL A 686 -27.95 44.04 11.49
C VAL A 686 -29.05 45.05 11.81
N TYR A 687 -29.42 45.16 13.08
CA TYR A 687 -30.42 46.14 13.56
C TYR A 687 -29.77 47.18 14.46
N ARG A 688 -30.04 48.47 14.21
CA ARG A 688 -29.53 49.58 15.02
C ARG A 688 -30.65 50.18 15.88
N GLY A 689 -30.51 50.12 17.20
CA GLY A 689 -31.38 50.86 18.13
C GLY A 689 -30.81 52.24 18.50
N ASN A 690 -31.70 53.17 18.85
CA ASN A 690 -31.36 54.59 19.08
C ASN A 690 -30.33 54.85 20.21
N GLU A 691 -30.09 53.89 21.10
CA GLU A 691 -29.12 54.01 22.21
C GLU A 691 -27.82 53.18 22.00
N GLY A 692 -27.52 52.75 20.78
CA GLY A 692 -26.29 51.98 20.49
C GLY A 692 -26.44 50.46 20.61
N PHE A 693 -27.69 49.97 20.62
CA PHE A 693 -28.00 48.56 20.45
C PHE A 693 -27.65 48.09 19.02
N LEU A 694 -26.99 46.93 18.90
CA LEU A 694 -26.52 46.36 17.64
C LEU A 694 -26.78 44.84 17.61
N HIS A 695 -27.92 44.45 17.06
CA HIS A 695 -28.31 43.03 17.00
C HIS A 695 -27.63 42.37 15.80
N LEU A 696 -27.13 41.13 15.96
CA LEU A 696 -26.44 40.36 14.92
C LEU A 696 -27.09 38.97 14.80
N ILE A 697 -27.90 38.77 13.74
CA ILE A 697 -28.51 37.46 13.47
C ILE A 697 -27.57 36.64 12.57
N SER A 698 -27.29 35.40 12.98
CA SER A 698 -26.37 34.47 12.30
C SER A 698 -26.95 33.05 12.36
N ASP A 699 -27.01 32.38 11.20
CA ASP A 699 -27.67 31.07 11.05
C ASP A 699 -26.82 29.86 11.54
N THR A 700 -25.68 30.09 12.19
CA THR A 700 -24.51 29.18 12.11
C THR A 700 -23.75 28.96 13.42
N THR A 701 -22.71 28.11 13.38
CA THR A 701 -22.01 27.54 14.55
C THR A 701 -21.22 28.56 15.38
N VAL A 702 -20.78 28.13 16.57
CA VAL A 702 -19.93 28.90 17.50
C VAL A 702 -18.65 29.45 16.81
N GLU A 703 -18.13 28.75 15.80
CA GLU A 703 -17.01 29.21 14.96
C GLU A 703 -17.32 30.52 14.23
N ASP A 704 -18.44 30.57 13.49
CA ASP A 704 -18.89 31.77 12.78
C ASP A 704 -19.23 32.90 13.75
N GLY A 705 -19.78 32.58 14.92
CA GLY A 705 -20.05 33.55 15.99
C GLY A 705 -18.77 34.22 16.51
N LEU A 706 -17.74 33.44 16.84
CA LEU A 706 -16.41 33.96 17.22
C LEU A 706 -15.79 34.80 16.11
N ILE A 707 -15.80 34.31 14.87
CA ILE A 707 -15.23 34.99 13.70
C ILE A 707 -15.94 36.33 13.46
N THR A 708 -17.26 36.36 13.62
CA THR A 708 -18.08 37.58 13.51
C THR A 708 -17.77 38.57 14.63
N LEU A 709 -17.60 38.11 15.87
CA LEU A 709 -17.23 38.96 17.01
C LEU A 709 -15.83 39.56 16.83
N ILE A 710 -14.84 38.78 16.39
CA ILE A 710 -13.48 39.25 16.08
C ILE A 710 -13.51 40.29 14.94
N ASN A 711 -14.29 40.03 13.88
CA ASN A 711 -14.53 41.02 12.81
C ASN A 711 -15.10 42.33 13.35
N TYR A 712 -16.11 42.25 14.23
CA TYR A 712 -16.75 43.43 14.81
C TYR A 712 -15.77 44.24 15.68
N PHE A 713 -15.01 43.62 16.57
CA PHE A 713 -14.00 44.32 17.38
C PHE A 713 -12.89 44.93 16.51
N LYS A 714 -12.42 44.21 15.47
CA LYS A 714 -11.43 44.72 14.53
C LYS A 714 -11.94 45.92 13.73
N ARG A 715 -13.17 45.85 13.19
CA ARG A 715 -13.77 46.93 12.37
C ARG A 715 -14.16 48.15 13.19
N THR A 716 -14.67 47.96 14.41
CA THR A 716 -15.23 49.04 15.25
C THR A 716 -14.18 49.73 16.11
N PHE A 717 -13.13 49.01 16.53
CA PHE A 717 -12.10 49.52 17.45
C PHE A 717 -10.65 49.37 16.94
N GLY A 718 -10.41 48.83 15.74
CA GLY A 718 -9.07 48.64 15.20
C GLY A 718 -8.23 47.55 15.89
N VAL A 719 -8.89 46.61 16.58
CA VAL A 719 -8.25 45.65 17.50
C VAL A 719 -7.76 44.38 16.79
N GLY A 720 -6.58 43.89 17.18
CA GLY A 720 -6.00 42.62 16.75
C GLY A 720 -5.88 41.58 17.87
N VAL A 721 -5.57 40.34 17.49
CA VAL A 721 -5.29 39.23 18.43
C VAL A 721 -3.82 39.26 18.84
N ASN A 722 -3.52 39.88 19.99
CA ASN A 722 -2.14 39.97 20.48
C ASN A 722 -1.65 38.66 21.14
N ARG A 723 -2.54 37.92 21.81
CA ARG A 723 -2.21 36.63 22.45
C ARG A 723 -3.30 35.58 22.23
N LEU A 724 -2.87 34.40 21.82
CA LEU A 724 -3.69 33.23 21.55
C LEU A 724 -3.22 32.08 22.46
N SER A 725 -4.12 31.57 23.31
CA SER A 725 -3.84 30.43 24.18
C SER A 725 -4.85 29.31 23.91
N ILE A 726 -4.34 28.13 23.54
CA ILE A 726 -5.16 27.01 23.10
C ILE A 726 -4.92 25.81 24.01
N TYR A 727 -6.00 25.24 24.50
CA TYR A 727 -6.02 24.08 25.39
C TYR A 727 -6.92 23.02 24.72
N LEU A 728 -6.37 21.86 24.36
CA LEU A 728 -7.13 20.83 23.64
C LEU A 728 -7.25 19.51 24.42
N THR A 729 -8.49 19.08 24.61
CA THR A 729 -8.89 17.70 24.90
C THR A 729 -9.37 17.02 23.61
N GLN A 730 -9.41 15.67 23.59
CA GLN A 730 -9.31 14.87 22.35
C GLN A 730 -10.37 15.11 21.24
N LYS A 731 -11.57 15.63 21.55
CA LYS A 731 -12.74 15.50 20.65
C LYS A 731 -13.04 16.72 19.75
N ASN A 732 -12.51 17.92 20.03
CA ASN A 732 -13.03 19.17 19.44
C ASN A 732 -12.07 19.90 18.46
N PHE A 733 -11.21 19.18 17.73
CA PHE A 733 -10.16 19.80 16.90
C PHE A 733 -10.67 20.68 15.74
N VAL A 734 -11.76 20.29 15.08
CA VAL A 734 -12.25 20.95 13.84
C VAL A 734 -12.55 22.43 14.07
N VAL A 735 -13.27 22.73 15.15
CA VAL A 735 -13.65 24.07 15.60
C VAL A 735 -12.45 25.01 15.68
N VAL A 736 -11.37 24.53 16.30
CA VAL A 736 -10.17 25.32 16.57
C VAL A 736 -9.37 25.57 15.29
N LYS A 737 -9.35 24.62 14.33
CA LYS A 737 -8.69 24.81 13.03
C LYS A 737 -9.30 25.94 12.20
N SER A 738 -10.64 26.02 12.12
CA SER A 738 -11.32 27.10 11.39
C SER A 738 -10.97 28.49 11.95
N VAL A 739 -11.04 28.64 13.28
CA VAL A 739 -10.76 29.91 13.96
C VAL A 739 -9.29 30.31 13.84
N ILE A 740 -8.35 29.36 13.94
CA ILE A 740 -6.91 29.62 13.70
C ILE A 740 -6.68 30.13 12.27
N ASN A 741 -7.19 29.41 11.26
CA ASN A 741 -7.04 29.80 9.86
C ASN A 741 -7.59 31.21 9.62
N TYR A 742 -8.75 31.53 10.19
CA TYR A 742 -9.33 32.86 10.11
C TYR A 742 -8.43 33.93 10.79
N ILE A 743 -7.93 33.67 12.01
CA ILE A 743 -7.03 34.58 12.73
C ILE A 743 -5.77 34.85 11.89
N ASN A 744 -5.11 33.83 11.35
CA ASN A 744 -3.88 34.01 10.58
C ASN A 744 -4.13 34.70 9.22
N SER A 745 -5.31 34.50 8.62
CA SER A 745 -5.69 35.24 7.40
C SER A 745 -6.06 36.72 7.63
N THR A 746 -6.19 37.17 8.89
CA THR A 746 -6.68 38.52 9.21
C THR A 746 -5.87 39.30 10.25
N CYS A 747 -5.00 38.66 11.04
CA CYS A 747 -4.10 39.28 12.00
C CYS A 747 -2.67 39.13 11.49
N THR A 748 -1.95 40.25 11.31
CA THR A 748 -0.61 40.27 10.70
C THR A 748 0.51 39.72 11.59
N SER A 749 0.23 39.48 12.87
CA SER A 749 1.21 39.01 13.86
C SER A 749 0.51 38.51 15.13
N ILE A 750 0.77 37.29 15.57
CA ILE A 750 0.44 36.86 16.94
C ILE A 750 1.69 37.11 17.80
N LYS A 751 1.61 37.91 18.86
CA LYS A 751 2.79 38.22 19.67
C LYS A 751 3.20 37.04 20.55
N LYS A 752 2.24 36.48 21.29
CA LYS A 752 2.50 35.35 22.20
C LYS A 752 1.53 34.21 21.92
N PHE A 753 2.07 33.03 21.67
CA PHE A 753 1.31 31.80 21.48
C PHE A 753 1.62 30.80 22.58
N HIS A 754 0.58 30.17 23.11
CA HIS A 754 0.71 29.08 24.06
C HIS A 754 -0.24 27.95 23.68
N PHE A 755 0.28 26.73 23.63
CA PHE A 755 -0.51 25.55 23.35
C PHE A 755 -0.21 24.46 24.36
N GLN A 756 -1.28 23.91 24.95
CA GLN A 756 -1.24 22.76 25.84
C GLN A 756 -2.23 21.71 25.36
N SER A 757 -1.85 20.44 25.36
CA SER A 757 -2.79 19.34 25.12
C SER A 757 -2.35 18.05 25.76
N VAL A 758 -3.33 17.34 26.32
CA VAL A 758 -3.13 16.06 27.00
C VAL A 758 -2.89 14.91 26.00
N SER A 759 -3.34 15.04 24.75
CA SER A 759 -3.16 14.02 23.68
C SER A 759 -3.60 14.53 22.29
N ALA A 760 -2.93 15.56 21.77
CA ALA A 760 -3.16 16.04 20.40
C ALA A 760 -2.35 15.21 19.39
N GLU A 761 -3.04 14.42 18.56
CA GLU A 761 -2.41 13.65 17.48
C GLU A 761 -1.48 14.51 16.61
N ASP A 762 -0.27 14.03 16.39
CA ASP A 762 0.09 13.13 15.27
C ASP A 762 -0.36 13.51 13.83
N TYR A 763 -1.46 14.23 13.63
CA TYR A 763 -1.72 14.98 12.39
C TYR A 763 -2.14 16.44 12.66
N TYR A 764 -3.09 16.60 13.57
CA TYR A 764 -3.70 17.84 14.00
C TYR A 764 -2.72 18.93 14.45
N LEU A 765 -1.79 18.60 15.36
CA LEU A 765 -0.84 19.59 15.89
C LEU A 765 0.05 20.21 14.79
N LYS A 766 0.43 19.44 13.75
CA LYS A 766 1.17 19.95 12.57
C LYS A 766 0.30 20.88 11.74
N SER A 767 -1.00 20.59 11.62
CA SER A 767 -1.98 21.45 10.92
C SER A 767 -2.35 22.73 11.70
N ILE A 768 -2.23 22.76 13.03
CA ILE A 768 -2.29 24.02 13.79
C ILE A 768 -1.03 24.82 13.49
N LEU A 769 0.11 24.21 13.78
CA LEU A 769 1.34 24.94 13.92
C LEU A 769 1.93 25.36 12.56
N SER A 770 1.77 24.57 11.48
CA SER A 770 2.19 24.99 10.14
C SER A 770 1.52 26.27 9.61
N ASN A 771 0.47 26.75 10.28
CA ASN A 771 -0.27 27.95 9.90
C ASN A 771 -0.10 29.11 10.90
N ILE A 772 0.43 28.89 12.11
CA ILE A 772 0.54 29.92 13.15
C ILE A 772 1.90 30.59 13.09
N ASP A 773 1.90 31.86 12.69
CA ASP A 773 3.08 32.72 12.67
C ASP A 773 3.06 33.64 13.92
N ALA A 774 3.91 33.33 14.91
CA ALA A 774 4.04 34.06 16.18
C ALA A 774 5.49 34.56 16.45
N TRP A 775 5.66 35.75 17.04
CA TRP A 775 6.94 36.48 16.99
C TRP A 775 7.70 36.67 18.33
N ASP A 776 7.01 36.95 19.45
CA ASP A 776 7.68 37.35 20.71
C ASP A 776 7.89 36.15 21.66
N THR A 777 6.96 35.20 21.72
CA THR A 777 6.99 34.14 22.75
C THR A 777 6.21 32.91 22.34
N PHE A 778 6.84 31.74 22.46
CA PHE A 778 6.30 30.49 21.98
C PHE A 778 6.49 29.35 22.99
N ASN A 779 5.40 28.89 23.62
CA ASN A 779 5.45 27.90 24.71
C ASN A 779 4.56 26.69 24.40
N ILE A 780 5.18 25.50 24.33
CA ILE A 780 4.51 24.21 24.09
C ILE A 780 4.63 23.29 25.31
N ASP A 781 3.48 22.73 25.71
CA ASP A 781 3.35 21.74 26.77
C ASP A 781 2.46 20.59 26.30
N ILE A 782 3.09 19.61 25.65
CA ILE A 782 2.40 18.51 24.94
C ILE A 782 3.26 17.25 24.97
N LYS A 783 2.66 16.12 25.38
CA LYS A 783 3.23 14.80 25.09
C LYS A 783 2.87 14.42 23.66
N THR A 784 3.83 14.63 22.76
CA THR A 784 3.83 14.03 21.42
C THR A 784 4.84 12.89 21.35
N SER A 785 5.03 12.31 20.18
CA SER A 785 5.72 11.04 19.97
C SER A 785 6.97 11.24 19.08
N PHE A 786 7.90 10.28 18.92
CA PHE A 786 9.36 10.53 19.05
C PHE A 786 10.23 11.26 17.97
N HIS A 787 9.90 11.34 16.67
CA HIS A 787 10.88 11.71 15.59
C HIS A 787 10.42 12.65 14.42
N PHE A 788 9.41 12.26 13.62
CA PHE A 788 9.04 12.77 12.27
C PHE A 788 8.63 14.25 12.23
N GLU A 789 8.94 14.94 11.14
CA GLU A 789 9.83 16.09 11.34
C GLU A 789 9.20 17.49 11.27
N CYS A 790 9.98 18.44 11.80
CA CYS A 790 9.82 19.88 11.62
C CYS A 790 10.00 20.32 10.15
N LEU A 791 8.99 20.95 9.53
CA LEU A 791 8.94 21.12 8.06
C LEU A 791 9.46 22.45 7.46
N ARG A 792 9.92 23.42 8.26
CA ARG A 792 10.55 24.71 7.83
C ARG A 792 11.43 25.20 9.01
N TYR A 793 12.13 26.33 8.92
CA TYR A 793 13.03 26.84 9.99
C TYR A 793 12.35 27.94 10.85
N PHE A 794 12.49 27.85 12.18
CA PHE A 794 11.81 28.68 13.20
C PHE A 794 12.74 29.70 13.86
N LYS A 795 12.20 30.87 14.21
CA LYS A 795 12.86 31.90 15.00
C LYS A 795 11.84 32.77 15.72
N SER A 796 12.14 33.10 16.97
CA SER A 796 11.35 33.81 17.97
C SER A 796 12.33 34.43 18.97
N GLU A 797 11.92 35.42 19.77
CA GLU A 797 12.74 35.84 20.91
C GLU A 797 12.87 34.70 21.94
N ASN A 798 11.77 33.95 22.19
CA ASN A 798 11.69 32.92 23.22
C ASN A 798 11.03 31.63 22.70
N PHE A 799 11.59 30.46 23.04
CA PHE A 799 11.03 29.13 22.81
C PHE A 799 11.10 28.27 24.08
N GLU A 800 9.96 27.82 24.61
CA GLU A 800 9.87 26.90 25.76
C GLU A 800 9.16 25.60 25.37
N LEU A 801 9.81 24.45 25.60
CA LEU A 801 9.26 23.10 25.43
C LEU A 801 9.31 22.33 26.76
N LYS A 802 8.14 21.96 27.30
CA LYS A 802 8.00 21.30 28.62
C LYS A 802 8.01 19.77 28.60
N SER A 803 8.08 19.16 27.43
CA SER A 803 8.10 17.70 27.26
C SER A 803 8.91 17.36 26.02
N GLY A 804 10.23 17.48 26.14
CA GLY A 804 11.23 17.38 25.08
C GLY A 804 11.51 15.96 24.58
N GLY A 805 10.80 14.93 25.07
CA GLY A 805 11.09 13.53 24.79
C GLY A 805 10.97 13.11 23.31
N TRP A 806 10.48 13.99 22.44
CA TRP A 806 10.41 13.82 20.98
C TRP A 806 11.29 14.82 20.20
N PHE A 807 12.00 15.71 20.90
CA PHE A 807 12.73 16.82 20.30
C PHE A 807 14.13 16.40 19.86
N THR A 808 14.20 15.78 18.67
CA THR A 808 15.46 15.34 18.06
C THR A 808 16.41 16.50 17.73
N PHE A 809 17.70 16.19 17.56
CA PHE A 809 18.72 17.14 17.10
C PHE A 809 18.34 17.86 15.79
N TYR A 810 17.68 17.17 14.86
CA TYR A 810 17.19 17.79 13.63
C TYR A 810 16.09 18.84 13.88
N ASN A 811 15.31 18.71 14.96
CA ASN A 811 14.37 19.75 15.38
C ASN A 811 15.11 20.93 16.05
N LEU A 812 16.20 20.69 16.78
CA LEU A 812 17.05 21.74 17.39
C LEU A 812 17.74 22.61 16.32
N GLN A 813 18.34 21.99 15.29
CA GLN A 813 18.94 22.68 14.13
C GLN A 813 17.95 23.54 13.31
N LEU A 814 16.65 23.47 13.63
CA LEU A 814 15.58 24.24 12.99
C LEU A 814 14.96 25.30 13.91
N VAL A 815 15.53 25.56 15.09
CA VAL A 815 15.08 26.58 16.06
C VAL A 815 16.23 27.57 16.34
N ASP A 816 16.18 28.74 15.71
CA ASP A 816 17.12 29.85 15.85
C ASP A 816 16.46 30.97 16.70
N CYS A 817 16.46 30.79 18.02
CA CYS A 817 15.85 31.73 18.96
C CYS A 817 16.87 32.33 19.91
N ALA A 818 16.62 33.55 20.38
CA ALA A 818 17.52 34.20 21.35
C ALA A 818 17.56 33.46 22.70
N GLN A 819 16.42 32.94 23.15
CA GLN A 819 16.31 32.04 24.29
C GLN A 819 15.60 30.73 23.92
N ILE A 820 16.24 29.60 24.22
CA ILE A 820 15.72 28.24 24.01
C ILE A 820 15.71 27.51 25.36
N LYS A 821 14.57 26.92 25.75
CA LYS A 821 14.43 26.05 26.92
C LYS A 821 13.74 24.75 26.57
N ILE A 822 14.41 23.63 26.83
CA ILE A 822 13.90 22.27 26.57
C ILE A 822 14.05 21.45 27.85
N MET A 823 12.92 21.13 28.47
CA MET A 823 12.82 20.18 29.60
C MET A 823 12.49 18.78 29.08
N ASP A 824 12.78 17.74 29.85
CA ASP A 824 12.41 16.34 29.56
C ASP A 824 13.01 15.77 28.23
N SER A 825 14.23 16.17 27.83
CA SER A 825 14.84 15.89 26.50
C SER A 825 15.43 14.48 26.31
N LEU A 826 15.46 14.02 25.04
CA LEU A 826 16.25 12.86 24.57
C LEU A 826 17.48 13.25 23.72
N LEU A 827 17.93 14.51 23.76
CA LEU A 827 19.19 14.91 23.14
C LEU A 827 20.37 14.21 23.84
N THR A 828 21.36 13.79 23.04
CA THR A 828 22.58 13.11 23.51
C THR A 828 23.77 14.08 23.58
N ASN A 829 24.81 13.68 24.28
CA ASN A 829 26.11 14.38 24.36
C ASN A 829 26.67 14.71 22.97
N CYS A 830 26.54 13.76 22.03
CA CYS A 830 26.97 13.92 20.64
C CYS A 830 26.18 15.00 19.90
N ASN A 831 24.86 15.07 20.11
CA ASN A 831 24.02 16.10 19.50
C ASN A 831 24.35 17.50 20.03
N MET A 832 24.60 17.63 21.33
CA MET A 832 24.97 18.92 21.93
C MET A 832 26.34 19.38 21.45
N LYS A 833 27.33 18.47 21.37
CA LYS A 833 28.64 18.74 20.78
C LYS A 833 28.53 19.26 19.33
N GLU A 834 27.74 18.59 18.50
CA GLU A 834 27.56 18.98 17.10
C GLU A 834 26.83 20.34 16.96
N TYR A 835 25.84 20.62 17.82
CA TYR A 835 25.16 21.92 17.87
C TYR A 835 26.11 23.06 18.25
N LEU A 836 26.94 22.84 19.26
CA LEU A 836 27.91 23.82 19.77
C LEU A 836 29.02 24.11 18.75
N MET A 837 29.53 23.07 18.07
CA MET A 837 30.45 23.25 16.94
C MET A 837 29.82 24.12 15.84
N GLN A 838 28.56 23.85 15.48
CA GLN A 838 27.84 24.66 14.48
C GLN A 838 27.61 26.12 14.95
N TRP A 839 27.44 26.37 16.25
CA TRP A 839 27.42 27.74 16.81
C TRP A 839 28.80 28.42 16.75
N ILE A 840 29.89 27.69 17.05
CA ILE A 840 31.28 28.18 16.95
C ILE A 840 31.64 28.53 15.50
N GLU A 841 31.14 27.76 14.53
CA GLU A 841 31.30 28.00 13.09
C GLU A 841 30.45 29.16 12.54
N GLY A 842 29.53 29.73 13.34
CA GLY A 842 28.73 30.89 12.94
C GLY A 842 27.27 30.61 12.51
N ASN A 843 26.79 29.37 12.60
CA ASN A 843 25.49 29.00 12.00
C ASN A 843 24.24 29.44 12.78
N PHE A 844 24.39 29.83 14.06
CA PHE A 844 23.27 30.15 14.98
C PHE A 844 23.51 31.49 15.70
N ASP A 845 23.44 32.59 14.94
CA ASP A 845 24.02 33.87 15.37
C ASP A 845 23.23 34.68 16.41
N GLU A 846 21.95 34.35 16.62
CA GLU A 846 21.02 35.06 17.50
C GLU A 846 20.95 34.48 18.92
N LEU A 847 21.42 33.25 19.12
CA LEU A 847 21.33 32.51 20.38
C LEU A 847 22.12 33.21 21.50
N ARG A 848 21.47 33.41 22.65
CA ARG A 848 22.03 34.07 23.86
C ARG A 848 21.71 33.33 25.17
N HIS A 849 20.82 32.35 25.13
CA HIS A 849 20.54 31.48 26.28
C HIS A 849 20.00 30.12 25.80
N LEU A 850 20.58 29.03 26.29
CA LEU A 850 20.14 27.66 26.02
C LEU A 850 20.06 26.85 27.31
N ASP A 851 18.85 26.54 27.76
CA ASP A 851 18.55 25.59 28.83
C ASP A 851 18.16 24.23 28.21
N VAL A 852 18.92 23.16 28.46
CA VAL A 852 18.52 21.78 28.07
C VAL A 852 18.69 20.79 29.22
N GLU A 853 17.62 20.08 29.55
CA GLU A 853 17.56 19.00 30.53
C GLU A 853 17.65 17.64 29.81
N MET A 854 18.68 16.82 30.08
CA MET A 854 18.96 15.56 29.37
C MET A 854 19.14 14.38 30.33
N ARG A 855 18.84 13.14 29.89
CA ARG A 855 19.01 11.91 30.69
C ARG A 855 20.43 11.33 30.67
N GLU A 856 21.26 11.79 29.75
CA GLU A 856 22.62 11.30 29.56
C GLU A 856 23.61 12.15 30.36
N VAL A 857 24.59 11.52 31.02
CA VAL A 857 25.65 12.22 31.75
C VAL A 857 26.58 12.87 30.73
N LEU A 858 26.72 14.20 30.73
CA LEU A 858 27.66 14.85 29.82
C LEU A 858 29.11 14.57 30.24
N ASP A 859 29.86 13.92 29.36
CA ASP A 859 31.32 13.78 29.50
C ASP A 859 32.02 15.01 28.89
N GLU A 860 32.62 15.84 29.75
CA GLU A 860 33.37 17.03 29.34
C GLU A 860 34.55 16.70 28.41
N VAL A 861 35.19 15.54 28.58
CA VAL A 861 36.31 15.10 27.72
C VAL A 861 35.79 14.78 26.33
N TYR A 862 34.64 14.09 26.24
CA TYR A 862 33.99 13.81 24.97
C TYR A 862 33.50 15.09 24.27
N LEU A 863 32.99 16.09 25.02
CA LEU A 863 32.59 17.38 24.45
C LEU A 863 33.77 18.10 23.78
N LEU A 864 34.94 18.11 24.44
CA LEU A 864 36.14 18.84 24.01
C LEU A 864 36.99 18.11 22.95
N ASP A 865 36.84 16.80 22.78
CA ASP A 865 37.61 16.01 21.83
C ASP A 865 37.52 16.56 20.38
N GLY A 866 38.66 16.66 19.70
CA GLY A 866 38.78 17.27 18.37
C GLY A 866 38.79 18.81 18.32
N MET A 867 38.58 19.52 19.43
CA MET A 867 38.69 20.99 19.47
C MET A 867 40.14 21.47 19.63
N SER A 868 40.45 22.65 19.06
CA SER A 868 41.80 23.23 19.16
C SER A 868 42.05 23.85 20.55
N PRO A 869 43.18 23.59 21.24
CA PRO A 869 43.43 24.07 22.60
C PRO A 869 43.39 25.60 22.82
N GLY A 870 43.41 26.41 21.76
CA GLY A 870 43.24 27.88 21.83
C GLY A 870 41.81 28.39 21.64
N SER A 871 40.82 27.50 21.47
CA SER A 871 39.41 27.86 21.20
C SER A 871 38.49 27.81 22.43
N PHE A 872 38.99 27.29 23.56
CA PHE A 872 38.22 27.18 24.80
C PHE A 872 39.09 27.35 26.06
N THR A 873 38.45 27.62 27.20
CA THR A 873 39.04 27.61 28.55
C THR A 873 38.12 26.85 29.51
N ARG A 874 38.69 26.13 30.48
CA ARG A 874 37.97 25.24 31.40
C ARG A 874 38.25 25.60 32.86
N GLU A 875 37.19 25.73 33.64
CA GLU A 875 37.19 25.80 35.11
C GLU A 875 36.20 24.72 35.63
N GLU A 876 36.02 24.57 36.95
CA GLU A 876 35.23 23.45 37.50
C GLU A 876 33.75 23.51 37.09
N ASN A 877 33.29 22.52 36.32
CA ASN A 877 31.95 22.41 35.72
C ASN A 877 31.59 23.53 34.70
N CYS A 878 32.59 24.31 34.26
CA CYS A 878 32.40 25.47 33.38
C CYS A 878 33.36 25.42 32.19
N ILE A 879 32.81 25.48 30.97
CA ILE A 879 33.60 25.48 29.73
C ILE A 879 33.22 26.69 28.88
N ALA A 880 34.15 27.61 28.68
CA ALA A 880 33.96 28.79 27.84
C ALA A 880 34.59 28.59 26.46
N PHE A 881 33.85 28.86 25.39
CA PHE A 881 34.26 28.74 23.99
C PHE A 881 34.33 30.12 23.34
N LYS A 882 35.34 30.36 22.49
CA LYS A 882 35.50 31.65 21.80
C LYS A 882 35.51 31.52 20.29
N ARG A 883 34.63 32.27 19.64
CA ARG A 883 34.49 32.37 18.18
C ARG A 883 35.53 33.31 17.57
N SER A 884 35.77 33.13 16.27
CA SER A 884 36.66 33.97 15.45
C SER A 884 36.19 35.41 15.29
N ASP A 885 34.88 35.68 15.45
CA ASP A 885 34.28 37.03 15.49
C ASP A 885 34.35 37.69 16.88
N GLY A 886 34.90 37.00 17.89
CA GLY A 886 35.06 37.50 19.24
C GLY A 886 33.88 37.25 20.18
N LYS A 887 32.78 36.64 19.72
CA LYS A 887 31.73 36.14 20.63
C LYS A 887 32.31 35.03 21.53
N THR A 888 31.85 34.99 22.78
CA THR A 888 32.15 33.92 23.74
C THR A 888 30.83 33.26 24.13
N ALA A 889 30.82 31.93 24.26
CA ALA A 889 29.75 31.21 24.95
C ALA A 889 30.30 30.57 26.24
N ILE A 890 29.53 30.54 27.32
CA ILE A 890 29.88 29.89 28.58
C ILE A 890 28.89 28.74 28.82
N ILE A 891 29.40 27.52 28.94
CA ILE A 891 28.61 26.34 29.29
C ILE A 891 28.78 26.05 30.77
N GLU A 892 27.69 26.15 31.54
CA GLU A 892 27.59 25.65 32.90
C GLU A 892 26.91 24.26 32.90
N LEU A 893 27.52 23.31 33.61
CA LEU A 893 27.02 21.95 33.74
C LEU A 893 26.55 21.70 35.18
N SER A 894 25.25 21.47 35.37
CA SER A 894 24.67 21.27 36.69
C SER A 894 23.87 19.96 36.79
N PRO A 895 24.18 19.07 37.77
CA PRO A 895 23.30 17.96 38.11
C PRO A 895 22.09 18.51 38.88
N GLU A 896 20.86 18.33 38.36
CA GLU A 896 19.67 18.78 39.09
C GLU A 896 19.34 17.80 40.24
N VAL A 897 19.01 18.38 41.41
CA VAL A 897 19.03 17.66 42.70
C VAL A 897 17.86 16.68 42.88
N LYS A 898 17.01 16.45 41.86
CA LYS A 898 15.89 15.50 41.91
C LYS A 898 15.68 14.76 40.59
N THR A 899 15.92 13.44 40.63
CA THR A 899 15.82 12.46 39.52
C THR A 899 16.94 12.59 38.47
N ASN A 900 17.14 11.53 37.69
CA ASN A 900 18.39 11.28 36.95
C ASN A 900 18.51 12.12 35.67
N TRP A 901 18.70 13.43 35.82
CA TRP A 901 18.80 14.39 34.73
C TRP A 901 19.97 15.36 34.94
N PHE A 902 20.54 15.82 33.83
CA PHE A 902 21.63 16.77 33.76
C PHE A 902 21.17 18.01 33.00
N LYS A 903 21.40 19.19 33.58
CA LYS A 903 21.10 20.45 32.91
C LYS A 903 22.37 21.03 32.31
N ILE A 904 22.32 21.26 31.01
CA ILE A 904 23.28 22.09 30.28
C ILE A 904 22.68 23.49 30.21
N THR A 905 23.46 24.49 30.60
CA THR A 905 23.12 25.90 30.43
C THR A 905 24.19 26.55 29.56
N VAL A 906 23.81 27.28 28.51
CA VAL A 906 24.74 28.06 27.69
C VAL A 906 24.32 29.52 27.66
N TYR A 907 25.27 30.41 27.94
CA TYR A 907 25.15 31.88 27.90
C TYR A 907 26.06 32.46 26.82
#